data_AF-M0NPN6-F1
#
_entry.id   AF-M0NPN6-F1
#
_cell.length_a   1.000
_cell.length_b   1.000
_cell.length_c   1.000
_cell.angle_alpha   90.00
_cell.angle_beta   90.00
_cell.angle_gamma   90.00
#
_symmetry.space_group_name_H-M   'P 1'
#
loop_
_entity.id
_entity.type
_entity.pdbx_description
1 polymer ?
#
loop_
_entity_poly.entity_id
_entity_poly.type
_entity_poly.pdbx_seq_one_letter_code
_entity_poly.pdbx_strand_id
1 'polypeptide(L)'
;MEDNAHTPIDGSNSNVTRRTWLGGLLAGGVLTATGSFNASAADADIEAVGAGSIAHRRPDAAGAPPRTVYAVDDLSAPYPTNDWWTTLLWRPRSENLWIHPLAARVTESGLAITYPDEWQVGDAPFTWGERTDDFAELTSSPDASTGPIAPDLTVSHPRIDADVPAEVADYGDWSVTYRQTDGEASLEVTLTQGSPFVYFETAGAGIDVAFEDDVSVWHERDHVLGVSVAGSHYGLFAPPGATWDGVDDDATSSGLGEEGYASLAVLPEATPKALNAYRRHAYAFVTDTTVTWEYDADRSAVVTDYEFDLEAKHGRADETLTALYPHQAKRTANELSDWSYVSPRGDMPVYAGSRFATELPYRGLVPFLPDAADVPNLADAVDAVEAEDTLIRDWQGDGTYWTGKNFERLLQLAPIAEQVDDDDAAERFRDAIRDELETWFSAGSEGDVDERDLFWYDGVWGTLNGAPMGFGADAELNDHHFHYGYWVKAAAEIARADPQWAREDAYGGVVDHLVRDYANPDRDDSRYPFFRNFSPYAGHSWASGSGELPAGCNQESSSEAINAYAAMILWGEQTGDDAIRDAGIYLYTHEIHAALEYWFDVADENLPDAWPYDYAGIVWGRGYKYATWFDQDPESIHAINYLPVGGHSLYLGWNRDAAAANWSELLENDGGDGSFDLGWYTDVLWEFRALSDPDEARAWYDADYATADFAESRAHTAHWIHTLDAVGTPDATVSADTPFYGVFRDGSTRTYVAYNAGDERVEASFSDGAELTVEPNEMATTTRSFESLPSMDGAFPRVEGSNGDARTGGESGRKGEKTD
;
A
#
# COMPACT_ATOMS: atom_id res chain seq x y z
N MET A 1 43.75 32.39 6.27
CA MET A 1 42.73 32.34 5.20
C MET A 1 42.60 30.88 4.89
N GLU A 2 41.90 30.24 5.80
CA GLU A 2 41.59 28.82 5.84
C GLU A 2 40.13 28.74 5.44
N ASP A 3 39.88 27.84 4.50
CA ASP A 3 38.56 27.34 4.15
C ASP A 3 38.44 26.04 4.95
N ASN A 4 37.49 25.99 5.90
CA ASN A 4 37.24 24.84 6.76
C ASN A 4 35.80 24.90 7.27
N ALA A 5 35.05 23.85 6.94
CA ALA A 5 34.15 23.09 7.82
C ALA A 5 32.80 22.75 7.16
N HIS A 6 32.82 21.80 6.23
CA HIS A 6 31.78 20.77 6.21
C HIS A 6 32.29 19.63 7.10
N THR A 7 31.52 19.31 8.13
CA THR A 7 31.77 18.16 9.00
C THR A 7 30.97 16.98 8.43
N PRO A 8 31.61 15.88 8.00
CA PRO A 8 30.90 14.65 7.69
C PRO A 8 30.48 13.98 9.00
N ILE A 9 29.21 13.60 9.09
CA ILE A 9 28.72 12.65 10.09
C ILE A 9 29.26 11.27 9.65
N ASP A 10 30.09 10.69 10.50
CA ASP A 10 30.75 9.41 10.29
C ASP A 10 29.71 8.29 10.42
N GLY A 11 29.11 7.90 9.29
CA GLY A 11 28.29 6.70 9.19
C GLY A 11 29.19 5.48 9.30
N SER A 12 29.19 4.84 10.46
CA SER A 12 29.82 3.53 10.60
C SER A 12 28.99 2.52 9.80
N ASN A 13 29.47 2.17 8.60
CA ASN A 13 29.04 1.00 7.86
C ASN A 13 29.24 -0.26 8.71
N SER A 14 28.16 -0.75 9.32
CA SER A 14 28.05 -2.14 9.74
C SER A 14 27.20 -2.86 8.70
N ASN A 15 27.86 -3.46 7.70
CA ASN A 15 27.24 -4.50 6.87
C ASN A 15 26.93 -5.68 7.80
N VAL A 16 25.68 -5.76 8.27
CA VAL A 16 25.17 -6.87 9.06
C VAL A 16 23.83 -7.25 8.47
N THR A 17 23.84 -8.25 7.59
CA THR A 17 22.64 -9.00 7.25
C THR A 17 22.21 -9.82 8.47
N ARG A 18 20.89 -10.04 8.65
CA ARG A 18 20.29 -10.80 9.78
C ARG A 18 20.93 -12.18 10.02
N ARG A 19 21.64 -12.75 9.04
CA ARG A 19 22.42 -14.01 9.13
C ARG A 19 23.54 -14.06 10.19
N THR A 20 23.87 -12.97 10.92
CA THR A 20 25.09 -12.95 11.76
C THR A 20 24.90 -13.03 13.30
N TRP A 21 23.73 -13.45 13.83
CA TRP A 21 23.55 -13.52 15.31
C TRP A 21 23.29 -14.89 15.96
N LEU A 22 23.41 -16.04 15.29
CA LEU A 22 23.27 -17.35 15.97
C LEU A 22 24.49 -18.29 15.86
N GLY A 23 25.62 -17.79 15.36
CA GLY A 23 26.82 -18.59 15.11
C GLY A 23 28.02 -18.34 16.04
N GLY A 24 27.87 -18.59 17.35
CA GLY A 24 29.01 -19.05 18.16
C GLY A 24 29.36 -18.27 19.43
N LEU A 25 29.20 -18.94 20.58
CA LEU A 25 30.13 -18.88 21.71
C LEU A 25 29.87 -20.04 22.68
N LEU A 26 30.50 -21.18 22.39
CA LEU A 26 30.77 -22.21 23.40
C LEU A 26 32.26 -22.17 23.79
N ALA A 27 32.46 -22.18 25.11
CA ALA A 27 33.67 -22.48 25.88
C ALA A 27 34.57 -21.32 26.34
N GLY A 28 34.44 -20.98 27.63
CA GLY A 28 35.53 -20.37 28.42
C GLY A 28 35.09 -19.54 29.63
N GLY A 29 34.42 -20.14 30.62
CA GLY A 29 33.92 -19.41 31.79
C GLY A 29 34.98 -19.03 32.84
N VAL A 30 34.62 -18.08 33.72
CA VAL A 30 34.85 -18.07 35.18
C VAL A 30 33.76 -17.23 35.85
N LEU A 31 33.10 -17.83 36.84
CA LEU A 31 32.12 -17.25 37.77
C LEU A 31 32.68 -16.11 38.64
N THR A 32 31.84 -15.09 38.92
CA THR A 32 31.58 -14.65 40.31
C THR A 32 30.15 -14.10 40.42
N ALA A 33 29.33 -14.80 41.19
CA ALA A 33 27.96 -14.46 41.55
C ALA A 33 27.91 -13.39 42.65
N THR A 34 26.91 -12.50 42.60
CA THR A 34 26.07 -12.11 43.75
C THR A 34 24.89 -11.26 43.28
N GLY A 35 23.66 -11.70 43.58
CA GLY A 35 22.48 -10.81 43.60
C GLY A 35 21.27 -11.32 42.81
N SER A 36 20.75 -12.51 43.14
CA SER A 36 19.46 -12.98 42.63
C SER A 36 18.31 -12.11 43.15
N PHE A 37 17.69 -11.34 42.26
CA PHE A 37 16.28 -11.02 42.33
C PHE A 37 15.57 -11.84 41.25
N ASN A 38 15.25 -13.09 41.57
CA ASN A 38 14.23 -13.80 40.81
C ASN A 38 12.88 -13.25 41.28
N ALA A 39 12.44 -12.15 40.67
CA ALA A 39 11.03 -11.94 40.49
C ALA A 39 10.64 -12.84 39.31
N SER A 40 9.81 -13.86 39.55
CA SER A 40 9.12 -14.50 38.45
C SER A 40 8.18 -13.45 37.85
N ALA A 41 8.51 -12.92 36.68
CA ALA A 41 7.52 -12.23 35.86
C ALA A 41 6.49 -13.31 35.49
N ALA A 42 5.36 -13.31 36.18
CA ALA A 42 4.15 -13.74 35.51
C ALA A 42 3.90 -12.67 34.45
N ASP A 43 3.76 -13.04 33.17
CA ASP A 43 3.15 -12.12 32.21
C ASP A 43 1.82 -11.70 32.81
N ALA A 44 1.66 -10.39 33.03
CA ALA A 44 0.38 -9.87 33.42
C ALA A 44 -0.53 -9.96 32.19
N ASP A 45 -1.75 -10.45 32.37
CA ASP A 45 -2.75 -10.51 31.29
C ASP A 45 -3.10 -9.11 30.74
N ILE A 46 -2.69 -8.04 31.46
CA ILE A 46 -2.82 -6.63 31.09
C ILE A 46 -1.44 -5.97 31.17
N GLU A 47 -0.99 -5.37 30.08
CA GLU A 47 0.18 -4.50 29.99
C GLU A 47 -0.24 -3.04 30.08
N ALA A 48 0.31 -2.30 31.04
CA ALA A 48 0.10 -0.85 31.12
C ALA A 48 0.95 -0.13 30.07
N VAL A 49 0.33 0.81 29.36
CA VAL A 49 0.94 1.63 28.32
C VAL A 49 0.57 3.09 28.61
N GLY A 50 1.48 3.82 29.28
CA GLY A 50 1.19 5.15 29.79
C GLY A 50 0.00 5.14 30.77
N ALA A 51 -1.03 5.93 30.46
CA ALA A 51 -2.32 5.95 31.16
C ALA A 51 -3.30 4.87 30.69
N GLY A 52 -3.05 4.27 29.52
CA GLY A 52 -3.84 3.17 28.96
C GLY A 52 -3.26 1.79 29.25
N SER A 53 -3.80 0.79 28.55
CA SER A 53 -3.35 -0.60 28.63
C SER A 53 -3.81 -1.44 27.44
N ILE A 54 -3.10 -2.54 27.19
CA ILE A 54 -3.45 -3.58 26.22
C ILE A 54 -3.47 -4.95 26.92
N ALA A 55 -4.32 -5.86 26.46
CA ALA A 55 -4.35 -7.23 26.99
C ALA A 55 -3.35 -8.14 26.28
N HIS A 56 -2.84 -9.16 26.98
CA HIS A 56 -2.08 -10.29 26.39
C HIS A 56 -2.91 -11.58 26.37
N ARG A 57 -4.15 -11.50 26.86
CA ARG A 57 -5.15 -12.56 26.76
C ARG A 57 -6.18 -12.17 25.71
N ARG A 58 -6.43 -13.07 24.78
CA ARG A 58 -7.52 -12.96 23.81
C ARG A 58 -8.89 -13.03 24.52
N PRO A 59 -9.80 -12.07 24.27
CA PRO A 59 -11.20 -12.19 24.68
C PRO A 59 -11.89 -13.44 24.10
N ASP A 60 -12.87 -13.99 24.81
CA ASP A 60 -13.50 -15.27 24.43
C ASP A 60 -14.28 -15.16 23.10
N ALA A 61 -14.83 -13.98 22.80
CA ALA A 61 -15.62 -13.70 21.60
C ALA A 61 -14.79 -13.19 20.42
N ALA A 62 -13.52 -12.85 20.62
CA ALA A 62 -12.66 -12.33 19.56
C ALA A 62 -12.21 -13.47 18.61
N GLY A 63 -12.19 -13.15 17.31
CA GLY A 63 -11.48 -13.95 16.33
C GLY A 63 -9.98 -13.93 16.58
N ALA A 64 -9.25 -14.76 15.85
CA ALA A 64 -7.81 -14.82 15.98
C ALA A 64 -7.20 -15.51 14.76
N PRO A 65 -6.01 -15.08 14.30
CA PRO A 65 -5.35 -15.73 13.18
C PRO A 65 -4.97 -17.19 13.53
N PRO A 66 -4.67 -18.02 12.51
CA PRO A 66 -4.24 -19.40 12.70
C PRO A 66 -3.10 -19.51 13.72
N ARG A 67 -3.14 -20.51 14.59
CA ARG A 67 -2.05 -20.70 15.58
C ARG A 67 -0.81 -21.37 14.99
N THR A 68 -0.94 -21.94 13.79
CA THR A 68 0.18 -22.52 13.03
C THR A 68 0.66 -21.47 12.04
N VAL A 69 1.95 -21.16 12.09
CA VAL A 69 2.66 -20.34 11.11
C VAL A 69 3.66 -21.23 10.41
N TYR A 70 3.66 -21.23 9.08
CA TYR A 70 4.59 -22.04 8.27
C TYR A 70 5.88 -21.26 8.02
N ALA A 71 6.70 -21.22 9.07
CA ALA A 71 8.01 -20.60 9.10
C ALA A 71 9.02 -21.59 9.70
N VAL A 72 10.29 -21.47 9.30
CA VAL A 72 11.36 -22.30 9.86
C VAL A 72 11.60 -21.96 11.34
N ASP A 73 12.12 -22.90 12.13
CA ASP A 73 12.33 -22.73 13.58
C ASP A 73 13.16 -21.48 13.99
N ASP A 74 14.04 -21.01 13.11
CA ASP A 74 14.91 -19.85 13.35
C ASP A 74 14.24 -18.51 12.99
N LEU A 75 13.05 -18.53 12.38
CA LEU A 75 12.24 -17.35 12.08
C LEU A 75 11.11 -17.24 13.11
N SER A 76 10.98 -16.09 13.75
CA SER A 76 9.98 -15.83 14.79
C SER A 76 9.18 -14.57 14.51
N ALA A 77 8.04 -14.44 15.18
CA ALA A 77 7.25 -13.22 15.19
C ALA A 77 8.11 -11.97 15.54
N PRO A 78 7.75 -10.78 15.05
CA PRO A 78 6.52 -10.49 14.29
C PRO A 78 6.60 -10.99 12.85
N TYR A 79 5.57 -11.70 12.41
CA TYR A 79 5.48 -12.19 11.04
C TYR A 79 4.78 -11.15 10.16
N PRO A 80 5.28 -10.88 8.95
CA PRO A 80 4.58 -10.04 7.99
C PRO A 80 3.27 -10.70 7.56
N THR A 81 2.29 -9.85 7.28
CA THR A 81 0.98 -10.19 6.76
C THR A 81 0.66 -9.21 5.65
N ASN A 82 -0.46 -9.37 4.94
CA ASN A 82 -0.92 -8.39 3.95
C ASN A 82 0.09 -8.13 2.82
N ASP A 83 0.64 -9.18 2.21
CA ASP A 83 1.54 -9.03 1.07
C ASP A 83 1.41 -10.19 0.08
N TRP A 84 1.88 -10.01 -1.15
CA TRP A 84 1.64 -10.93 -2.29
C TRP A 84 2.08 -12.38 -2.05
N TRP A 85 2.92 -12.62 -1.04
CA TRP A 85 3.48 -13.91 -0.68
C TRP A 85 3.01 -14.48 0.66
N THR A 86 2.25 -13.72 1.46
CA THR A 86 2.01 -14.07 2.86
C THR A 86 1.21 -15.36 3.01
N THR A 87 0.49 -15.83 1.98
CA THR A 87 -0.14 -17.16 1.95
C THR A 87 0.81 -18.31 2.34
N LEU A 88 2.12 -18.16 2.09
CA LEU A 88 3.14 -19.12 2.52
C LEU A 88 3.26 -19.27 4.04
N LEU A 89 2.91 -18.24 4.83
CA LEU A 89 2.88 -18.31 6.30
C LEU A 89 1.60 -18.94 6.84
N TRP A 90 0.53 -18.92 6.05
CA TRP A 90 -0.81 -19.36 6.47
C TRP A 90 -1.10 -20.83 6.14
N ARG A 91 -0.41 -21.38 5.13
CA ARG A 91 -0.65 -22.73 4.61
C ARG A 91 0.63 -23.53 4.44
N PRO A 92 0.55 -24.88 4.45
CA PRO A 92 1.71 -25.74 4.21
C PRO A 92 2.28 -25.62 2.79
N ARG A 93 1.58 -24.90 1.92
CA ARG A 93 1.96 -24.51 0.56
C ARG A 93 1.34 -23.14 0.30
N SER A 94 1.50 -22.59 -0.89
CA SER A 94 0.88 -21.32 -1.26
C SER A 94 -0.45 -21.50 -2.00
N GLU A 95 -1.27 -20.45 -1.97
CA GLU A 95 -2.13 -20.12 -3.12
C GLU A 95 -1.29 -19.51 -4.26
N ASN A 96 -1.94 -18.94 -5.28
CA ASN A 96 -1.22 -18.32 -6.40
C ASN A 96 -0.43 -17.09 -5.89
N LEU A 97 0.85 -17.04 -6.22
CA LEU A 97 1.81 -15.98 -5.91
C LEU A 97 1.96 -15.08 -7.14
N TRP A 98 1.48 -13.85 -7.07
CA TRP A 98 1.51 -12.88 -8.17
C TRP A 98 2.76 -11.99 -8.03
N ILE A 99 3.89 -12.49 -8.52
CA ILE A 99 5.24 -11.93 -8.33
C ILE A 99 5.51 -10.77 -9.30
N HIS A 100 5.00 -10.87 -10.51
CA HIS A 100 5.22 -10.00 -11.67
C HIS A 100 6.69 -9.80 -12.08
N PRO A 101 7.05 -10.12 -13.33
CA PRO A 101 6.17 -10.57 -14.42
C PRO A 101 5.62 -11.99 -14.23
N LEU A 102 6.27 -12.81 -13.39
CA LEU A 102 5.87 -14.20 -13.17
C LEU A 102 4.64 -14.34 -12.25
N ALA A 103 3.93 -15.46 -12.40
CA ALA A 103 3.06 -16.00 -11.37
C ALA A 103 3.56 -17.41 -10.99
N ALA A 104 3.41 -17.78 -9.72
CA ALA A 104 3.85 -19.08 -9.23
C ALA A 104 2.86 -19.69 -8.23
N ARG A 105 3.03 -20.99 -7.94
CA ARG A 105 2.30 -21.67 -6.87
C ARG A 105 3.12 -22.84 -6.34
N VAL A 106 3.26 -22.94 -5.02
CA VAL A 106 3.81 -24.15 -4.39
C VAL A 106 2.74 -25.24 -4.40
N THR A 107 3.04 -26.37 -5.02
CA THR A 107 2.12 -27.51 -5.20
C THR A 107 2.73 -28.79 -4.62
N GLU A 108 1.98 -29.89 -4.65
CA GLU A 108 2.48 -31.23 -4.30
C GLU A 108 3.59 -31.73 -5.24
N SER A 109 3.61 -31.24 -6.48
CA SER A 109 4.59 -31.61 -7.50
C SER A 109 5.79 -30.66 -7.57
N GLY A 110 5.82 -29.58 -6.78
CA GLY A 110 6.88 -28.56 -6.80
C GLY A 110 6.35 -27.15 -7.02
N LEU A 111 7.23 -26.24 -7.43
CA LEU A 111 6.89 -24.87 -7.77
C LEU A 111 6.39 -24.78 -9.21
N ALA A 112 5.08 -24.59 -9.37
CA ALA A 112 4.44 -24.23 -10.62
C ALA A 112 4.79 -22.77 -10.97
N ILE A 113 5.21 -22.50 -12.20
CA ILE A 113 5.61 -21.17 -12.70
C ILE A 113 4.96 -20.92 -14.06
N THR A 114 4.46 -19.72 -14.28
CA THR A 114 3.95 -19.25 -15.57
C THR A 114 4.21 -17.75 -15.74
N TYR A 115 4.13 -17.26 -16.98
CA TYR A 115 4.14 -15.85 -17.31
C TYR A 115 2.83 -15.53 -18.03
N PRO A 116 1.82 -15.01 -17.30
CA PRO A 116 0.56 -14.62 -17.91
C PRO A 116 0.72 -13.25 -18.56
N ASP A 117 0.56 -13.17 -19.89
CA ASP A 117 0.77 -11.95 -20.68
C ASP A 117 -0.42 -11.56 -21.57
N GLU A 118 -1.54 -12.28 -21.45
CA GLU A 118 -2.79 -12.00 -22.16
C GLU A 118 -3.90 -11.59 -21.19
N TRP A 119 -4.55 -10.47 -21.51
CA TRP A 119 -5.74 -10.00 -20.80
C TRP A 119 -6.97 -10.83 -21.14
N GLN A 120 -7.76 -11.16 -20.12
CA GLN A 120 -9.11 -11.65 -20.26
C GLN A 120 -10.07 -10.76 -19.48
N VAL A 121 -11.23 -10.50 -20.08
CA VAL A 121 -12.33 -9.77 -19.45
C VAL A 121 -13.52 -10.72 -19.36
N GLY A 122 -14.08 -10.85 -18.16
CA GLY A 122 -15.21 -11.72 -17.89
C GLY A 122 -15.84 -11.47 -16.53
N ASP A 123 -16.59 -12.46 -16.05
CA ASP A 123 -17.30 -12.42 -14.78
C ASP A 123 -16.33 -12.69 -13.63
N ALA A 124 -16.25 -11.79 -12.66
CA ALA A 124 -15.35 -11.94 -11.53
C ALA A 124 -15.76 -13.11 -10.63
N PRO A 125 -14.82 -13.70 -9.88
CA PRO A 125 -15.20 -14.50 -8.74
C PRO A 125 -15.85 -13.64 -7.65
N PHE A 126 -16.74 -14.27 -6.87
CA PHE A 126 -17.44 -13.64 -5.76
C PHE A 126 -18.28 -12.42 -6.20
N THR A 127 -18.87 -12.49 -7.39
CA THR A 127 -19.80 -11.49 -7.92
C THR A 127 -21.22 -11.88 -7.62
N TRP A 128 -22.06 -10.86 -7.42
CA TRP A 128 -23.49 -11.01 -7.18
C TRP A 128 -24.20 -10.00 -8.06
N GLY A 129 -24.95 -10.39 -9.09
CA GLY A 129 -25.63 -9.42 -9.95
C GLY A 129 -25.82 -9.90 -11.37
N GLU A 130 -26.20 -8.98 -12.25
CA GLU A 130 -26.41 -9.24 -13.69
C GLU A 130 -25.21 -8.89 -14.58
N ARG A 131 -24.19 -8.19 -14.04
CA ARG A 131 -22.94 -7.82 -14.75
C ARG A 131 -22.06 -9.07 -14.93
N THR A 132 -21.42 -9.22 -16.09
CA THR A 132 -20.64 -10.43 -16.45
C THR A 132 -19.28 -10.13 -17.09
N ASP A 133 -18.85 -8.88 -17.00
CA ASP A 133 -17.66 -8.27 -17.59
C ASP A 133 -16.98 -7.34 -16.56
N ASP A 134 -17.05 -7.73 -15.28
CA ASP A 134 -16.60 -6.98 -14.13
C ASP A 134 -15.28 -7.49 -13.54
N PHE A 135 -14.52 -8.28 -14.30
CA PHE A 135 -13.13 -8.61 -14.00
C PHE A 135 -12.22 -8.59 -15.22
N ALA A 136 -11.17 -7.78 -15.18
CA ALA A 136 -10.04 -7.83 -16.10
C ALA A 136 -8.87 -8.50 -15.38
N GLU A 137 -8.36 -9.60 -15.93
CA GLU A 137 -7.25 -10.35 -15.34
C GLU A 137 -6.22 -10.78 -16.36
N LEU A 138 -4.96 -10.87 -15.94
CA LEU A 138 -3.98 -11.71 -16.63
C LEU A 138 -4.11 -13.13 -16.09
N THR A 139 -4.47 -14.05 -16.98
CA THR A 139 -4.71 -15.44 -16.60
C THR A 139 -3.92 -16.40 -17.48
N SER A 140 -3.46 -17.49 -16.86
CA SER A 140 -2.96 -18.66 -17.57
C SER A 140 -3.98 -19.81 -17.61
N SER A 141 -5.15 -19.69 -16.97
CA SER A 141 -6.17 -20.75 -16.85
C SER A 141 -7.54 -20.35 -17.41
N PRO A 142 -8.22 -21.20 -18.20
CA PRO A 142 -9.57 -20.93 -18.70
C PRO A 142 -10.69 -21.00 -17.64
N ASP A 143 -10.41 -21.58 -16.45
CA ASP A 143 -11.34 -21.65 -15.29
C ASP A 143 -10.88 -20.72 -14.14
N ALA A 144 -10.14 -19.65 -14.47
CA ALA A 144 -9.33 -18.86 -13.53
C ALA A 144 -10.08 -18.14 -12.42
N SER A 145 -11.39 -17.92 -12.51
CA SER A 145 -12.12 -17.25 -11.44
C SER A 145 -11.96 -17.97 -10.09
N THR A 146 -11.75 -19.29 -10.07
CA THR A 146 -11.62 -20.06 -8.81
C THR A 146 -10.50 -21.10 -8.77
N GLY A 147 -9.74 -21.26 -9.86
CA GLY A 147 -8.76 -22.35 -10.03
C GLY A 147 -7.29 -21.98 -9.75
N PRO A 148 -6.41 -23.00 -9.61
CA PRO A 148 -4.97 -22.78 -9.61
C PRO A 148 -4.49 -22.21 -10.96
N ILE A 149 -3.34 -21.54 -10.97
CA ILE A 149 -2.65 -21.17 -12.22
C ILE A 149 -2.41 -22.42 -13.08
N ALA A 150 -2.47 -22.26 -14.41
CA ALA A 150 -1.90 -23.25 -15.31
C ALA A 150 -0.40 -22.94 -15.44
N PRO A 151 0.49 -23.83 -14.97
CA PRO A 151 1.93 -23.62 -15.12
C PRO A 151 2.39 -23.80 -16.56
N ASP A 152 3.43 -23.07 -16.93
CA ASP A 152 4.26 -23.39 -18.10
C ASP A 152 5.29 -24.46 -17.68
N LEU A 153 5.79 -24.35 -16.45
CA LEU A 153 6.88 -25.15 -15.90
C LEU A 153 6.57 -25.56 -14.46
N THR A 154 6.99 -26.75 -14.05
CA THR A 154 7.02 -27.14 -12.63
C THR A 154 8.43 -27.52 -12.22
N VAL A 155 9.02 -26.81 -11.25
CA VAL A 155 10.35 -27.10 -10.69
C VAL A 155 10.23 -27.87 -9.39
N SER A 156 10.94 -28.99 -9.26
CA SER A 156 10.85 -29.87 -8.11
C SER A 156 12.20 -30.43 -7.66
N HIS A 157 12.26 -30.90 -6.41
CA HIS A 157 13.41 -31.64 -5.89
C HIS A 157 13.06 -33.13 -5.80
N PRO A 158 13.81 -34.04 -6.44
CA PRO A 158 13.42 -35.45 -6.64
C PRO A 158 13.39 -36.32 -5.37
N ARG A 159 13.78 -35.76 -4.22
CA ARG A 159 13.83 -36.46 -2.93
C ARG A 159 13.08 -35.76 -1.80
N ILE A 160 12.31 -34.73 -2.11
CA ILE A 160 11.40 -34.11 -1.15
C ILE A 160 10.03 -34.73 -1.41
N ASP A 161 9.49 -35.41 -0.41
CA ASP A 161 8.16 -36.00 -0.50
C ASP A 161 7.08 -34.90 -0.64
N ALA A 162 5.99 -35.25 -1.34
CA ALA A 162 4.94 -34.29 -1.65
C ALA A 162 4.41 -33.58 -0.41
N ASP A 163 4.22 -34.28 0.71
CA ASP A 163 3.61 -33.75 1.95
C ASP A 163 4.51 -32.84 2.80
N VAL A 164 5.76 -32.62 2.41
CA VAL A 164 6.68 -31.70 3.11
C VAL A 164 6.22 -30.25 2.88
N PRO A 165 5.94 -29.49 3.95
CA PRO A 165 5.46 -28.11 3.82
C PRO A 165 6.56 -27.19 3.31
N ALA A 166 6.18 -26.13 2.59
CA ALA A 166 7.03 -24.99 2.34
C ALA A 166 6.96 -24.04 3.54
N GLU A 167 8.09 -23.85 4.20
CA GLU A 167 8.22 -22.99 5.38
C GLU A 167 8.98 -21.73 4.98
N VAL A 168 8.48 -20.54 5.32
CA VAL A 168 9.21 -19.29 5.09
C VAL A 168 10.52 -19.31 5.88
N ALA A 169 11.62 -19.10 5.18
CA ALA A 169 12.98 -19.16 5.71
C ALA A 169 13.61 -17.78 5.84
N ASP A 170 13.28 -16.86 4.93
CA ASP A 170 13.77 -15.48 4.93
C ASP A 170 12.84 -14.58 4.11
N TYR A 171 12.91 -13.27 4.33
CA TYR A 171 12.21 -12.28 3.51
C TYR A 171 12.86 -10.90 3.63
N GLY A 172 12.84 -10.15 2.53
CA GLY A 172 13.06 -8.71 2.50
C GLY A 172 11.76 -7.96 2.30
N ASP A 173 11.83 -6.69 1.88
CA ASP A 173 10.65 -5.84 1.68
C ASP A 173 9.74 -6.25 0.52
N TRP A 174 10.29 -6.96 -0.45
CA TRP A 174 9.55 -7.44 -1.62
C TRP A 174 10.16 -8.76 -2.14
N SER A 175 10.87 -9.48 -1.29
CA SER A 175 11.43 -10.79 -1.57
C SER A 175 11.06 -11.77 -0.48
N VAL A 176 10.88 -13.04 -0.85
CA VAL A 176 10.62 -14.14 0.08
C VAL A 176 11.44 -15.35 -0.33
N THR A 177 11.97 -16.05 0.67
CA THR A 177 12.57 -17.36 0.50
C THR A 177 11.78 -18.38 1.31
N TYR A 178 11.27 -19.43 0.65
CA TYR A 178 10.74 -20.59 1.36
C TYR A 178 11.71 -21.77 1.29
N ARG A 179 11.63 -22.66 2.27
CA ARG A 179 12.41 -23.89 2.38
C ARG A 179 11.51 -25.10 2.54
N GLN A 180 11.85 -26.19 1.86
CA GLN A 180 11.37 -27.53 2.14
C GLN A 180 12.55 -28.42 2.54
N THR A 181 12.42 -29.18 3.62
CA THR A 181 13.50 -30.08 4.11
C THR A 181 12.94 -31.48 4.37
N ASP A 182 13.58 -32.49 3.75
CA ASP A 182 13.24 -33.90 3.91
C ASP A 182 14.50 -34.75 4.16
N GLY A 183 14.80 -35.01 5.43
CA GLY A 183 16.02 -35.71 5.82
C GLY A 183 17.29 -34.92 5.46
N GLU A 184 18.08 -35.43 4.52
CA GLU A 184 19.28 -34.76 3.99
C GLU A 184 18.99 -33.94 2.72
N ALA A 185 17.76 -33.99 2.20
CA ALA A 185 17.33 -33.21 1.05
C ALA A 185 16.78 -31.86 1.48
N SER A 186 17.13 -30.80 0.74
CA SER A 186 16.50 -29.49 0.92
C SER A 186 16.34 -28.75 -0.40
N LEU A 187 15.33 -27.90 -0.46
CA LEU A 187 15.06 -26.96 -1.55
C LEU A 187 14.73 -25.61 -0.92
N GLU A 188 15.56 -24.61 -1.18
CA GLU A 188 15.27 -23.20 -0.90
C GLU A 188 14.96 -22.50 -2.23
N VAL A 189 13.88 -21.71 -2.24
CA VAL A 189 13.44 -20.96 -3.42
C VAL A 189 13.26 -19.50 -3.04
N THR A 190 13.96 -18.61 -3.73
CA THR A 190 13.81 -17.16 -3.57
C THR A 190 13.00 -16.57 -4.72
N LEU A 191 11.94 -15.86 -4.36
CA LEU A 191 11.06 -15.11 -5.23
C LEU A 191 11.19 -13.62 -4.88
N THR A 192 11.12 -12.74 -5.87
CA THR A 192 11.25 -11.29 -5.67
C THR A 192 10.29 -10.57 -6.58
N GLN A 193 9.45 -9.69 -6.03
CA GLN A 193 8.51 -8.91 -6.82
C GLN A 193 9.28 -8.04 -7.84
N GLY A 194 8.82 -7.99 -9.09
CA GLY A 194 9.56 -7.33 -10.16
C GLY A 194 10.81 -8.06 -10.65
N SER A 195 11.12 -9.26 -10.17
CA SER A 195 12.22 -10.06 -10.71
C SER A 195 11.74 -10.99 -11.82
N PRO A 196 12.39 -10.99 -12.99
CA PRO A 196 12.15 -12.02 -14.00
C PRO A 196 12.82 -13.35 -13.64
N PHE A 197 13.61 -13.40 -12.55
CA PHE A 197 14.32 -14.59 -12.06
C PHE A 197 13.62 -15.25 -10.87
N VAL A 198 13.72 -16.58 -10.83
CA VAL A 198 13.51 -17.42 -9.65
C VAL A 198 14.82 -18.13 -9.33
N TYR A 199 15.23 -18.10 -8.06
CA TYR A 199 16.49 -18.69 -7.61
C TYR A 199 16.23 -19.95 -6.79
N PHE A 200 17.05 -20.98 -7.00
CA PHE A 200 16.95 -22.28 -6.34
C PHE A 200 18.28 -22.65 -5.70
N GLU A 201 18.26 -23.08 -4.44
CA GLU A 201 19.38 -23.72 -3.76
C GLU A 201 18.93 -25.10 -3.25
N THR A 202 19.74 -26.13 -3.45
CA THR A 202 19.39 -27.52 -3.14
C THR A 202 20.49 -28.27 -2.40
N ALA A 203 20.06 -29.22 -1.57
CA ALA A 203 20.94 -30.21 -0.97
C ALA A 203 20.39 -31.63 -1.19
N GLY A 204 21.29 -32.61 -1.24
CA GLY A 204 20.94 -34.03 -1.37
C GLY A 204 20.65 -34.49 -2.81
N ALA A 205 20.13 -33.63 -3.69
CA ALA A 205 20.04 -33.86 -5.12
C ALA A 205 20.03 -32.51 -5.90
N GLY A 206 19.91 -32.58 -7.23
CA GLY A 206 19.68 -31.42 -8.08
C GLY A 206 18.19 -31.10 -8.23
N ILE A 207 17.79 -30.59 -9.39
CA ILE A 207 16.40 -30.23 -9.70
C ILE A 207 15.87 -30.95 -10.93
N ASP A 208 14.56 -31.20 -10.92
CA ASP A 208 13.78 -31.62 -12.07
C ASP A 208 12.85 -30.47 -12.49
N VAL A 209 12.71 -30.27 -13.80
CA VAL A 209 11.82 -29.27 -14.40
C VAL A 209 10.90 -29.97 -15.39
N ALA A 210 9.61 -30.03 -15.08
CA ALA A 210 8.58 -30.50 -16.01
C ALA A 210 8.11 -29.34 -16.90
N PHE A 211 7.90 -29.63 -18.18
CA PHE A 211 7.27 -28.72 -19.14
C PHE A 211 5.80 -29.13 -19.29
N GLU A 212 4.90 -28.20 -19.02
CA GLU A 212 3.45 -28.50 -18.88
C GLU A 212 2.68 -28.27 -20.20
N ASP A 213 3.40 -27.85 -21.24
CA ASP A 213 2.97 -27.74 -22.65
C ASP A 213 4.13 -28.14 -23.59
N ASP A 214 3.89 -28.14 -24.90
CA ASP A 214 4.86 -28.44 -25.96
C ASP A 214 6.12 -27.54 -25.81
N VAL A 215 7.26 -28.18 -25.52
CA VAL A 215 8.54 -27.49 -25.36
C VAL A 215 9.30 -27.34 -26.69
N SER A 216 9.82 -26.15 -26.95
CA SER A 216 10.77 -25.89 -28.03
C SER A 216 12.14 -25.51 -27.49
N VAL A 217 13.13 -26.38 -27.70
CA VAL A 217 14.52 -26.11 -27.32
C VAL A 217 15.24 -25.38 -28.45
N TRP A 218 15.56 -24.11 -28.24
CA TRP A 218 16.28 -23.28 -29.22
C TRP A 218 17.73 -22.96 -28.80
N HIS A 219 18.08 -23.25 -27.54
CA HIS A 219 19.46 -23.24 -27.06
C HIS A 219 19.71 -24.35 -26.05
N GLU A 220 20.75 -25.15 -26.28
CA GLU A 220 21.23 -26.16 -25.34
C GLU A 220 22.75 -26.21 -25.42
N ARG A 221 23.43 -25.66 -24.41
CA ARG A 221 24.90 -25.70 -24.31
C ARG A 221 25.36 -25.73 -22.86
N ASP A 222 26.05 -26.81 -22.51
CA ASP A 222 26.64 -27.01 -21.19
C ASP A 222 25.59 -26.82 -20.08
N HIS A 223 25.75 -25.80 -19.25
CA HIS A 223 24.93 -25.48 -18.08
C HIS A 223 23.81 -24.48 -18.37
N VAL A 224 23.57 -24.14 -19.65
CA VAL A 224 22.58 -23.14 -20.07
C VAL A 224 21.61 -23.74 -21.07
N LEU A 225 20.34 -23.57 -20.78
CA LEU A 225 19.24 -23.98 -21.62
C LEU A 225 18.34 -22.78 -21.95
N GLY A 226 17.87 -22.71 -23.18
CA GLY A 226 16.87 -21.74 -23.65
C GLY A 226 15.73 -22.49 -24.30
N VAL A 227 14.54 -22.37 -23.71
CA VAL A 227 13.32 -23.06 -24.14
C VAL A 227 12.18 -22.08 -24.39
N SER A 228 11.17 -22.53 -25.13
CA SER A 228 9.87 -21.87 -25.20
C SER A 228 8.80 -22.90 -24.85
N VAL A 229 7.86 -22.52 -23.98
CA VAL A 229 6.76 -23.36 -23.49
C VAL A 229 5.52 -22.50 -23.42
N ALA A 230 4.38 -22.99 -23.91
CA ALA A 230 3.11 -22.25 -23.93
C ALA A 230 3.18 -20.82 -24.55
N GLY A 231 4.14 -20.56 -25.46
CA GLY A 231 4.37 -19.24 -26.06
C GLY A 231 5.41 -18.39 -25.31
N SER A 232 5.56 -18.57 -24.00
CA SER A 232 6.57 -17.95 -23.15
C SER A 232 7.98 -18.45 -23.44
N HIS A 233 9.00 -17.70 -23.03
CA HIS A 233 10.41 -18.01 -23.29
C HIS A 233 11.19 -18.05 -21.99
N TYR A 234 11.99 -19.09 -21.78
CA TYR A 234 12.69 -19.30 -20.52
C TYR A 234 14.17 -19.60 -20.72
N GLY A 235 15.00 -19.06 -19.83
CA GLY A 235 16.39 -19.43 -19.65
C GLY A 235 16.56 -20.23 -18.35
N LEU A 236 17.19 -21.41 -18.43
CA LEU A 236 17.53 -22.21 -17.25
C LEU A 236 19.06 -22.25 -17.11
N PHE A 237 19.55 -21.90 -15.93
CA PHE A 237 20.95 -21.65 -15.66
C PHE A 237 21.43 -22.50 -14.50
N ALA A 238 22.20 -23.54 -14.80
CA ALA A 238 22.88 -24.38 -13.83
C ALA A 238 24.31 -23.87 -13.55
N PRO A 239 25.01 -24.42 -12.54
CA PRO A 239 26.39 -24.06 -12.24
C PRO A 239 27.32 -24.45 -13.40
N PRO A 240 28.36 -23.65 -13.71
CA PRO A 240 29.32 -24.03 -14.73
C PRO A 240 29.96 -25.39 -14.48
N GLY A 241 29.75 -26.32 -15.41
CA GLY A 241 30.21 -27.71 -15.29
C GLY A 241 29.07 -28.71 -15.08
N ALA A 242 27.88 -28.25 -14.70
CA ALA A 242 26.65 -29.03 -14.76
C ALA A 242 26.09 -29.09 -16.20
N THR A 243 25.14 -29.99 -16.41
CA THR A 243 24.39 -30.16 -17.67
C THR A 243 22.90 -30.26 -17.39
N TRP A 244 22.10 -30.06 -18.43
CA TRP A 244 20.67 -30.37 -18.46
C TRP A 244 20.46 -31.66 -19.25
N ASP A 245 19.86 -32.66 -18.63
CA ASP A 245 19.58 -33.96 -19.22
C ASP A 245 18.09 -34.11 -19.52
N GLY A 246 17.72 -34.83 -20.58
CA GLY A 246 16.32 -35.22 -20.86
C GLY A 246 15.46 -34.22 -21.62
N VAL A 247 16.00 -33.09 -22.10
CA VAL A 247 15.24 -31.95 -22.65
C VAL A 247 14.28 -32.25 -23.82
N ASP A 248 14.45 -33.37 -24.52
CA ASP A 248 13.57 -33.80 -25.64
C ASP A 248 12.33 -34.60 -25.17
N ASP A 249 12.28 -34.99 -23.89
CA ASP A 249 11.10 -35.54 -23.22
C ASP A 249 10.44 -34.39 -22.45
N ASP A 250 9.14 -34.46 -22.10
CA ASP A 250 8.36 -33.37 -21.46
C ASP A 250 8.90 -32.86 -20.08
N ALA A 251 10.15 -33.18 -19.73
CA ALA A 251 10.87 -32.69 -18.56
C ALA A 251 12.39 -32.67 -18.82
N THR A 252 13.13 -31.85 -18.05
CA THR A 252 14.59 -31.90 -17.96
C THR A 252 15.04 -31.99 -16.50
N SER A 253 16.26 -32.45 -16.27
CA SER A 253 16.87 -32.49 -14.93
C SER A 253 18.30 -31.97 -14.98
N SER A 254 18.75 -31.41 -13.87
CA SER A 254 20.16 -31.08 -13.67
C SER A 254 20.61 -31.58 -12.32
N GLY A 255 21.72 -32.32 -12.27
CA GLY A 255 22.29 -32.77 -11.01
C GLY A 255 22.94 -31.66 -10.17
N LEU A 256 23.09 -30.45 -10.73
CA LEU A 256 23.70 -29.23 -10.15
C LEU A 256 25.14 -29.37 -9.59
N GLY A 257 25.70 -30.58 -9.54
CA GLY A 257 27.03 -30.83 -9.00
C GLY A 257 27.12 -30.60 -7.49
N GLU A 258 28.32 -30.33 -6.99
CA GLU A 258 28.54 -30.01 -5.57
C GLU A 258 28.10 -28.59 -5.19
N GLU A 259 27.81 -27.75 -6.20
CA GLU A 259 27.45 -26.35 -6.02
C GLU A 259 25.99 -26.15 -5.63
N GLY A 260 25.08 -27.03 -6.06
CA GLY A 260 23.71 -27.10 -5.54
C GLY A 260 22.85 -25.85 -5.76
N TYR A 261 23.02 -25.10 -6.86
CA TYR A 261 22.18 -23.94 -7.15
C TYR A 261 21.73 -23.91 -8.61
N ALA A 262 20.60 -23.26 -8.89
CA ALA A 262 20.14 -22.97 -10.25
C ALA A 262 19.33 -21.67 -10.27
N SER A 263 19.20 -21.05 -11.43
CA SER A 263 18.18 -20.03 -11.63
C SER A 263 17.39 -20.26 -12.91
N LEU A 264 16.16 -19.78 -12.88
CA LEU A 264 15.23 -19.78 -14.00
C LEU A 264 14.85 -18.32 -14.26
N ALA A 265 14.74 -17.94 -15.53
CA ALA A 265 14.23 -16.63 -15.90
C ALA A 265 13.25 -16.68 -17.05
N VAL A 266 12.15 -15.93 -16.97
CA VAL A 266 11.37 -15.58 -18.15
C VAL A 266 12.15 -14.56 -18.99
N LEU A 267 12.24 -14.78 -20.28
CA LEU A 267 12.97 -13.95 -21.23
C LEU A 267 11.99 -13.12 -22.06
N PRO A 268 12.31 -11.85 -22.36
CA PRO A 268 11.44 -10.99 -23.18
C PRO A 268 11.39 -11.43 -24.65
N GLU A 269 12.37 -12.22 -25.11
CA GLU A 269 12.44 -12.73 -26.47
C GLU A 269 13.33 -13.99 -26.56
N ALA A 270 12.99 -14.93 -27.45
CA ALA A 270 13.79 -16.13 -27.71
C ALA A 270 15.00 -15.83 -28.61
N THR A 271 15.91 -14.97 -28.15
CA THR A 271 17.11 -14.57 -28.91
C THR A 271 18.41 -14.85 -28.16
N PRO A 272 19.52 -15.10 -28.88
CA PRO A 272 20.84 -15.13 -28.25
C PRO A 272 21.21 -13.83 -27.51
N LYS A 273 20.63 -12.68 -27.88
CA LYS A 273 20.91 -11.40 -27.20
C LYS A 273 20.31 -11.42 -25.79
N ALA A 274 19.02 -11.73 -25.67
CA ALA A 274 18.33 -11.84 -24.39
C ALA A 274 18.95 -12.93 -23.53
N LEU A 275 19.11 -14.16 -24.04
CA LEU A 275 19.68 -15.27 -23.28
C LEU A 275 21.07 -14.94 -22.69
N ASN A 276 21.96 -14.32 -23.48
CA ASN A 276 23.29 -13.96 -22.98
C ASN A 276 23.26 -12.79 -21.99
N ALA A 277 22.27 -11.90 -22.06
CA ALA A 277 22.08 -10.86 -21.05
C ALA A 277 21.62 -11.49 -19.74
N TYR A 278 20.59 -12.32 -19.77
CA TYR A 278 20.05 -12.98 -18.57
C TYR A 278 21.07 -13.94 -17.95
N ARG A 279 21.80 -14.73 -18.76
CA ARG A 279 22.90 -15.59 -18.26
C ARG A 279 23.94 -14.82 -17.45
N ARG A 280 24.24 -13.55 -17.80
CA ARG A 280 25.24 -12.76 -17.07
C ARG A 280 24.78 -12.38 -15.66
N HIS A 281 23.47 -12.34 -15.43
CA HIS A 281 22.85 -11.96 -14.16
C HIS A 281 22.28 -13.18 -13.41
N ALA A 282 22.13 -14.31 -14.09
CA ALA A 282 21.52 -15.54 -13.57
C ALA A 282 22.18 -16.12 -12.30
N TYR A 283 23.38 -15.65 -11.94
CA TYR A 283 24.15 -16.11 -10.78
C TYR A 283 24.30 -15.06 -9.68
N ALA A 284 23.63 -13.91 -9.83
CA ALA A 284 23.54 -12.86 -8.83
C ALA A 284 22.23 -13.05 -8.06
N PHE A 285 22.25 -13.94 -7.07
CA PHE A 285 21.04 -14.31 -6.34
C PHE A 285 20.64 -13.15 -5.44
N VAL A 286 19.38 -12.75 -5.48
CA VAL A 286 18.84 -11.79 -4.52
C VAL A 286 18.77 -12.47 -3.16
N THR A 287 19.38 -11.87 -2.15
CA THR A 287 19.38 -12.37 -0.77
C THR A 287 18.63 -11.48 0.20
N ASP A 288 18.44 -10.20 -0.14
CA ASP A 288 17.62 -9.26 0.61
C ASP A 288 17.14 -8.15 -0.31
N THR A 289 16.06 -7.48 0.07
CA THR A 289 15.54 -6.29 -0.61
C THR A 289 15.14 -5.24 0.42
N THR A 290 15.57 -4.00 0.20
CA THR A 290 15.35 -2.90 1.16
C THR A 290 14.94 -1.61 0.46
N VAL A 291 13.88 -1.00 0.99
CA VAL A 291 13.43 0.34 0.68
C VAL A 291 13.93 1.30 1.75
N THR A 292 14.40 2.47 1.31
CA THR A 292 14.64 3.64 2.16
C THR A 292 14.02 4.86 1.52
N TRP A 293 13.54 5.81 2.33
CA TRP A 293 12.89 7.01 1.84
C TRP A 293 13.42 8.26 2.52
N GLU A 294 13.25 9.39 1.84
CA GLU A 294 13.53 10.74 2.35
C GLU A 294 12.39 11.66 1.90
N TYR A 295 11.81 12.40 2.84
CA TYR A 295 10.94 13.53 2.54
C TYR A 295 11.78 14.81 2.45
N ASP A 296 11.87 15.37 1.24
CA ASP A 296 12.48 16.66 0.97
C ASP A 296 11.39 17.74 1.05
N ALA A 297 11.29 18.39 2.21
CA ALA A 297 10.29 19.42 2.47
C ALA A 297 10.42 20.60 1.48
N ASP A 298 11.62 21.11 1.24
CA ASP A 298 11.88 22.26 0.35
C ASP A 298 11.33 22.02 -1.07
N ARG A 299 11.41 20.79 -1.57
CA ARG A 299 10.88 20.42 -2.90
C ARG A 299 9.48 19.81 -2.86
N SER A 300 8.96 19.52 -1.66
CA SER A 300 7.77 18.71 -1.42
C SER A 300 7.80 17.42 -2.23
N ALA A 301 8.82 16.61 -1.96
CA ALA A 301 9.10 15.40 -2.72
C ALA A 301 9.51 14.24 -1.81
N VAL A 302 9.08 13.04 -2.17
CA VAL A 302 9.52 11.78 -1.57
C VAL A 302 10.51 11.13 -2.53
N VAL A 303 11.74 10.97 -2.08
CA VAL A 303 12.76 10.18 -2.77
C VAL A 303 12.75 8.79 -2.15
N THR A 304 12.65 7.75 -2.98
CA THR A 304 12.63 6.36 -2.53
C THR A 304 13.70 5.57 -3.24
N ASP A 305 14.59 4.95 -2.47
CA ASP A 305 15.62 4.06 -2.97
C ASP A 305 15.21 2.60 -2.76
N TYR A 306 15.36 1.82 -3.83
CA TYR A 306 15.11 0.38 -3.85
C TYR A 306 16.45 -0.33 -4.04
N GLU A 307 16.89 -1.09 -3.05
CA GLU A 307 18.16 -1.81 -3.05
C GLU A 307 17.96 -3.33 -3.04
N PHE A 308 18.78 -4.02 -3.82
CA PHE A 308 18.86 -5.48 -3.89
C PHE A 308 20.23 -5.91 -3.38
N ASP A 309 20.25 -6.69 -2.30
CA ASP A 309 21.47 -7.38 -1.88
C ASP A 309 21.66 -8.63 -2.72
N LEU A 310 22.84 -8.75 -3.33
CA LEU A 310 23.14 -9.82 -4.29
C LEU A 310 24.30 -10.70 -3.84
N GLU A 311 24.12 -12.01 -3.91
CA GLU A 311 25.15 -13.02 -3.69
C GLU A 311 25.62 -13.62 -5.02
N ALA A 312 26.94 -13.57 -5.27
CA ALA A 312 27.52 -14.19 -6.45
C ALA A 312 27.70 -15.71 -6.26
N LYS A 313 26.78 -16.51 -6.81
CA LYS A 313 26.96 -17.97 -6.92
C LYS A 313 28.02 -18.34 -7.97
N HIS A 314 28.17 -17.51 -9.01
CA HIS A 314 29.26 -17.59 -9.97
C HIS A 314 29.56 -16.24 -10.59
N GLY A 315 30.84 -15.95 -10.84
CA GLY A 315 31.23 -14.72 -11.53
C GLY A 315 31.09 -13.49 -10.64
N ARG A 316 30.21 -12.56 -11.02
CA ARG A 316 29.96 -11.30 -10.30
C ARG A 316 28.49 -11.15 -10.00
N ALA A 317 28.17 -10.38 -8.96
CA ALA A 317 26.84 -9.99 -8.55
C ALA A 317 26.78 -8.48 -8.31
N ASP A 318 27.28 -7.71 -9.27
CA ASP A 318 27.30 -6.24 -9.20
C ASP A 318 25.92 -5.63 -9.53
N GLU A 319 25.06 -6.36 -10.26
CA GLU A 319 23.73 -5.93 -10.74
C GLU A 319 22.82 -7.15 -10.97
N THR A 320 21.50 -6.94 -10.93
CA THR A 320 20.46 -7.88 -11.38
C THR A 320 19.62 -7.25 -12.50
N LEU A 321 18.71 -8.01 -13.09
CA LEU A 321 17.65 -7.46 -13.96
C LEU A 321 16.34 -7.43 -13.18
N THR A 322 15.65 -6.30 -13.23
CA THR A 322 14.36 -6.11 -12.57
C THR A 322 13.39 -5.39 -13.52
N ALA A 323 12.12 -5.76 -13.49
CA ALA A 323 11.04 -5.14 -14.23
C ALA A 323 10.33 -4.15 -13.30
N LEU A 324 10.30 -2.88 -13.70
CA LEU A 324 9.72 -1.80 -12.88
C LEU A 324 8.25 -1.63 -13.25
N TYR A 325 7.37 -1.50 -12.26
CA TYR A 325 5.98 -1.14 -12.52
C TYR A 325 5.83 0.26 -13.13
N PRO A 326 4.72 0.58 -13.79
CA PRO A 326 4.48 1.91 -14.36
C PRO A 326 4.71 3.08 -13.38
N HIS A 327 4.21 2.99 -12.14
CA HIS A 327 4.44 4.02 -11.12
C HIS A 327 5.92 4.24 -10.77
N GLN A 328 6.78 3.24 -10.94
CA GLN A 328 8.23 3.35 -10.72
C GLN A 328 8.96 3.82 -11.98
N ALA A 329 8.63 3.21 -13.12
CA ALA A 329 9.27 3.50 -14.41
C ALA A 329 9.05 4.95 -14.84
N LYS A 330 7.88 5.53 -14.55
CA LYS A 330 7.55 6.94 -14.81
C LYS A 330 8.31 7.92 -13.89
N ARG A 331 8.92 7.43 -12.80
CA ARG A 331 9.43 8.23 -11.69
C ARG A 331 10.91 8.01 -11.39
N THR A 332 11.58 7.15 -12.15
CA THR A 332 13.02 6.92 -12.04
C THR A 332 13.78 7.75 -13.07
N ALA A 333 14.96 8.24 -12.68
CA ALA A 333 15.90 8.88 -13.61
C ALA A 333 16.84 7.86 -14.28
N ASN A 334 16.76 6.58 -13.90
CA ASN A 334 17.63 5.53 -14.42
C ASN A 334 17.26 5.17 -15.87
N GLU A 335 18.27 4.80 -16.67
CA GLU A 335 18.06 4.37 -18.05
C GLU A 335 17.46 2.96 -18.07
N LEU A 336 16.26 2.85 -18.66
CA LEU A 336 15.55 1.57 -18.84
C LEU A 336 15.92 0.95 -20.18
N SER A 337 15.92 -0.38 -20.23
CA SER A 337 16.17 -1.11 -21.47
C SER A 337 14.97 -1.06 -22.43
N ASP A 338 15.19 -1.47 -23.68
CA ASP A 338 14.13 -1.65 -24.67
C ASP A 338 13.25 -2.90 -24.41
N TRP A 339 13.58 -3.71 -23.38
CA TRP A 339 12.79 -4.88 -23.02
C TRP A 339 11.74 -4.52 -21.96
N SER A 340 10.56 -5.11 -22.08
CA SER A 340 9.46 -4.98 -21.12
C SER A 340 8.72 -6.31 -20.98
N TYR A 341 7.92 -6.41 -19.93
CA TYR A 341 6.95 -7.49 -19.73
C TYR A 341 5.56 -6.90 -19.57
N VAL A 342 4.55 -7.62 -20.03
CA VAL A 342 3.15 -7.31 -19.72
C VAL A 342 2.89 -7.74 -18.27
N SER A 343 2.11 -6.94 -17.54
CA SER A 343 1.68 -7.27 -16.19
C SER A 343 0.25 -6.78 -15.94
N PRO A 344 -0.41 -7.23 -14.86
CA PRO A 344 -1.73 -6.74 -14.51
C PRO A 344 -1.76 -5.27 -14.09
N ARG A 345 -0.61 -4.60 -14.08
CA ARG A 345 -0.45 -3.17 -13.80
C ARG A 345 -0.09 -2.36 -15.04
N GLY A 346 0.03 -2.97 -16.21
CA GLY A 346 0.59 -2.36 -17.43
C GLY A 346 2.00 -2.87 -17.75
N ASP A 347 2.65 -2.21 -18.71
CA ASP A 347 4.00 -2.59 -19.16
C ASP A 347 5.06 -2.36 -18.07
N MET A 348 5.87 -3.39 -17.82
CA MET A 348 7.00 -3.35 -16.88
C MET A 348 8.35 -3.33 -17.62
N PRO A 349 8.93 -2.15 -17.92
CA PRO A 349 10.23 -2.05 -18.55
C PRO A 349 11.36 -2.59 -17.65
N VAL A 350 12.35 -3.22 -18.27
CA VAL A 350 13.47 -3.86 -17.57
C VAL A 350 14.61 -2.88 -17.32
N TYR A 351 15.05 -2.81 -16.07
CA TYR A 351 16.24 -2.12 -15.58
C TYR A 351 17.35 -3.12 -15.22
N ALA A 352 18.60 -2.71 -15.38
CA ALA A 352 19.77 -3.46 -14.96
C ALA A 352 20.54 -2.67 -13.90
N GLY A 353 20.63 -3.21 -12.68
CA GLY A 353 21.30 -2.58 -11.55
C GLY A 353 21.03 -3.35 -10.25
N SER A 354 21.73 -2.98 -9.18
CA SER A 354 21.45 -3.46 -7.81
C SER A 354 20.67 -2.44 -6.98
N ARG A 355 20.45 -1.23 -7.53
CA ARG A 355 19.68 -0.16 -6.90
C ARG A 355 19.06 0.74 -7.95
N PHE A 356 17.86 1.25 -7.70
CA PHE A 356 17.27 2.38 -8.40
C PHE A 356 16.55 3.30 -7.42
N ALA A 357 16.22 4.51 -7.87
CA ALA A 357 15.48 5.47 -7.07
C ALA A 357 14.27 5.99 -7.85
N THR A 358 13.18 6.27 -7.14
CA THR A 358 12.02 7.00 -7.64
C THR A 358 11.89 8.33 -6.91
N GLU A 359 11.25 9.28 -7.59
CA GLU A 359 10.96 10.59 -7.02
C GLU A 359 9.49 10.94 -7.26
N LEU A 360 8.73 11.01 -6.17
CA LEU A 360 7.31 11.29 -6.18
C LEU A 360 7.02 12.65 -5.54
N PRO A 361 6.18 13.49 -6.18
CA PRO A 361 5.75 14.73 -5.55
C PRO A 361 4.76 14.46 -4.40
N TYR A 362 5.08 15.01 -3.23
CA TYR A 362 4.10 15.27 -2.19
C TYR A 362 3.36 16.57 -2.54
N ARG A 363 2.06 16.64 -2.21
CA ARG A 363 1.19 17.75 -2.61
C ARG A 363 0.38 18.32 -1.45
N GLY A 364 0.87 18.07 -0.25
CA GLY A 364 0.24 18.54 0.97
C GLY A 364 -1.05 17.79 1.28
N LEU A 365 -1.44 17.88 2.53
CA LEU A 365 -2.82 17.71 2.96
C LEU A 365 -3.15 18.83 3.94
N VAL A 366 -4.43 19.05 4.20
CA VAL A 366 -4.85 19.93 5.30
C VAL A 366 -5.64 19.12 6.33
N PRO A 367 -5.52 19.41 7.65
CA PRO A 367 -6.27 18.67 8.67
C PRO A 367 -7.79 18.84 8.52
N PHE A 368 -8.22 20.00 8.02
CA PHE A 368 -9.59 20.36 7.67
C PHE A 368 -9.54 21.47 6.61
N LEU A 369 -10.65 21.75 5.92
CA LEU A 369 -10.70 22.84 4.94
C LEU A 369 -10.73 24.23 5.62
N PRO A 370 -10.23 25.29 4.96
CA PRO A 370 -10.23 26.63 5.53
C PRO A 370 -11.63 27.24 5.58
N ASP A 371 -11.86 28.13 6.55
CA ASP A 371 -12.98 29.08 6.53
C ASP A 371 -12.74 30.15 5.45
N ALA A 372 -13.01 29.77 4.20
CA ALA A 372 -12.81 30.62 3.01
C ALA A 372 -14.13 30.97 2.31
N ALA A 373 -15.27 30.54 2.85
CA ALA A 373 -16.59 30.72 2.26
C ALA A 373 -17.65 31.09 3.32
N ASP A 374 -18.60 31.94 2.95
CA ASP A 374 -19.79 32.21 3.77
C ASP A 374 -20.83 31.09 3.53
N VAL A 375 -20.79 30.06 4.37
CA VAL A 375 -21.62 28.85 4.22
C VAL A 375 -23.01 29.05 4.85
N PRO A 376 -24.11 28.97 4.08
CA PRO A 376 -25.45 29.23 4.61
C PRO A 376 -25.89 28.26 5.72
N ASN A 377 -26.27 28.82 6.88
CA ASN A 377 -26.77 28.08 8.05
C ASN A 377 -25.79 27.03 8.60
N LEU A 378 -24.48 27.23 8.44
CA LEU A 378 -23.46 26.29 8.92
C LEU A 378 -23.54 26.07 10.45
N ALA A 379 -23.68 27.15 11.23
CA ALA A 379 -23.86 27.08 12.68
C ALA A 379 -25.11 26.26 13.06
N ASP A 380 -26.26 26.49 12.41
CA ASP A 380 -27.47 25.70 12.67
C ASP A 380 -27.27 24.20 12.35
N ALA A 381 -26.42 23.87 11.37
CA ALA A 381 -26.10 22.48 11.02
C ALA A 381 -25.15 21.84 12.05
N VAL A 382 -24.23 22.60 12.63
CA VAL A 382 -23.40 22.19 13.78
C VAL A 382 -24.27 21.95 15.01
N ASP A 383 -25.11 22.91 15.40
CA ASP A 383 -26.07 22.82 16.51
C ASP A 383 -26.96 21.57 16.39
N ALA A 384 -27.38 21.23 15.17
CA ALA A 384 -28.23 20.07 14.93
C ALA A 384 -27.55 18.75 15.27
N VAL A 385 -26.24 18.63 15.02
CA VAL A 385 -25.45 17.45 15.40
C VAL A 385 -25.11 17.50 16.89
N GLU A 386 -24.74 18.67 17.41
CA GLU A 386 -24.47 18.87 18.84
C GLU A 386 -25.64 18.38 19.70
N ALA A 387 -26.87 18.69 19.28
CA ALA A 387 -28.11 18.32 19.96
C ALA A 387 -28.49 16.83 19.85
N GLU A 388 -27.74 15.99 19.12
CA GLU A 388 -27.95 14.54 19.09
C GLU A 388 -27.70 13.94 20.49
N ASP A 389 -28.60 13.06 20.93
CA ASP A 389 -28.46 12.32 22.19
C ASP A 389 -27.27 11.33 22.14
N THR A 390 -26.97 10.80 20.95
CA THR A 390 -25.93 9.78 20.70
C THR A 390 -25.02 10.22 19.56
N LEU A 391 -23.80 10.66 19.89
CA LEU A 391 -22.80 11.13 18.93
C LEU A 391 -21.99 9.98 18.31
N ILE A 392 -21.62 8.96 19.08
CA ILE A 392 -21.03 7.72 18.55
C ILE A 392 -22.17 6.76 18.21
N ARG A 393 -22.50 6.62 16.92
CA ARG A 393 -23.65 5.86 16.42
C ARG A 393 -23.32 4.37 16.31
N ASP A 394 -24.27 3.49 16.63
CA ASP A 394 -24.08 2.02 16.61
C ASP A 394 -25.03 1.29 15.63
N TRP A 395 -25.84 2.02 14.86
CA TRP A 395 -26.94 1.44 14.09
C TRP A 395 -26.52 0.75 12.78
N GLN A 396 -25.30 0.99 12.27
CA GLN A 396 -24.72 0.18 11.17
C GLN A 396 -23.93 -1.03 11.69
N GLY A 397 -23.33 -0.91 12.88
CA GLY A 397 -22.63 -2.00 13.54
C GLY A 397 -21.76 -1.50 14.70
N ASP A 398 -21.06 -2.44 15.32
CA ASP A 398 -20.14 -2.23 16.44
C ASP A 398 -18.69 -2.57 16.04
N GLY A 399 -17.75 -2.33 16.96
CA GLY A 399 -16.34 -2.68 16.78
C GLY A 399 -15.51 -1.61 16.08
N THR A 400 -14.24 -1.95 15.85
CA THR A 400 -13.24 -0.95 15.43
C THR A 400 -13.57 -0.22 14.12
N TYR A 401 -14.16 -0.89 13.11
CA TYR A 401 -14.51 -0.24 11.84
C TYR A 401 -15.63 0.80 11.99
N TRP A 402 -16.79 0.38 12.49
CA TRP A 402 -17.96 1.25 12.59
C TRP A 402 -17.78 2.36 13.64
N THR A 403 -17.05 2.08 14.72
CA THR A 403 -16.67 3.11 15.69
C THR A 403 -15.71 4.11 15.06
N GLY A 404 -14.70 3.63 14.32
CA GLY A 404 -13.76 4.45 13.57
C GLY A 404 -14.44 5.38 12.56
N LYS A 405 -15.36 4.86 11.74
CA LYS A 405 -16.13 5.69 10.79
C LYS A 405 -16.92 6.82 11.47
N ASN A 406 -17.43 6.60 12.69
CA ASN A 406 -18.07 7.70 13.45
C ASN A 406 -17.08 8.77 13.90
N PHE A 407 -15.84 8.38 14.23
CA PHE A 407 -14.84 9.38 14.58
C PHE A 407 -14.58 10.33 13.43
N GLU A 408 -14.56 9.85 12.19
CA GLU A 408 -14.41 10.71 11.01
C GLU A 408 -15.49 11.81 10.99
N ARG A 409 -16.75 11.45 11.23
CA ARG A 409 -17.85 12.42 11.30
C ARG A 409 -17.60 13.53 12.32
N LEU A 410 -17.20 13.15 13.54
CA LEU A 410 -17.02 14.09 14.64
C LEU A 410 -15.72 14.90 14.53
N LEU A 411 -14.65 14.31 14.01
CA LEU A 411 -13.37 15.00 13.82
C LEU A 411 -13.43 16.03 12.69
N GLN A 412 -14.30 15.84 11.68
CA GLN A 412 -14.57 16.88 10.67
C GLN A 412 -15.41 18.03 11.25
N LEU A 413 -16.33 17.72 12.18
CA LEU A 413 -17.23 18.70 12.80
C LEU A 413 -16.54 19.60 13.83
N ALA A 414 -15.59 19.08 14.61
CA ALA A 414 -14.88 19.85 15.63
C ALA A 414 -14.22 21.14 15.10
N PRO A 415 -13.40 21.13 14.02
CA PRO A 415 -12.86 22.35 13.45
C PRO A 415 -13.91 23.24 12.78
N ILE A 416 -14.98 22.67 12.22
CA ILE A 416 -16.09 23.47 11.67
C ILE A 416 -16.82 24.24 12.78
N ALA A 417 -17.03 23.62 13.94
CA ALA A 417 -17.60 24.27 15.11
C ALA A 417 -16.72 25.45 15.59
N GLU A 418 -15.39 25.28 15.60
CA GLU A 418 -14.45 26.37 15.88
C GLU A 418 -14.58 27.52 14.87
N GLN A 419 -14.74 27.22 13.57
CA GLN A 419 -14.89 28.23 12.52
C GLN A 419 -16.19 29.04 12.64
N VAL A 420 -17.24 28.49 13.25
CA VAL A 420 -18.50 29.22 13.52
C VAL A 420 -18.57 29.82 14.93
N ASP A 421 -17.43 29.90 15.63
CA ASP A 421 -17.30 30.39 17.01
C ASP A 421 -18.16 29.60 18.03
N ASP A 422 -18.34 28.29 17.81
CA ASP A 422 -19.06 27.38 18.72
C ASP A 422 -18.10 26.41 19.44
N ASP A 423 -17.37 26.97 20.41
CA ASP A 423 -16.41 26.22 21.24
C ASP A 423 -17.08 25.10 22.06
N ASP A 424 -18.35 25.28 22.47
CA ASP A 424 -19.09 24.30 23.28
C ASP A 424 -19.38 23.03 22.44
N ALA A 425 -19.80 23.21 21.17
CA ALA A 425 -20.00 22.10 20.25
C ALA A 425 -18.67 21.41 19.89
N ALA A 426 -17.60 22.17 19.65
CA ALA A 426 -16.27 21.63 19.37
C ALA A 426 -15.75 20.74 20.53
N GLU A 427 -15.88 21.22 21.78
CA GLU A 427 -15.52 20.45 22.98
C GLU A 427 -16.39 19.19 23.09
N ARG A 428 -17.71 19.29 22.88
CA ARG A 428 -18.62 18.15 22.95
C ARG A 428 -18.29 17.04 21.95
N PHE A 429 -17.93 17.38 20.71
CA PHE A 429 -17.55 16.39 19.71
C PHE A 429 -16.24 15.69 20.09
N ARG A 430 -15.24 16.45 20.56
CA ARG A 430 -13.97 15.87 21.04
C ARG A 430 -14.13 15.02 22.28
N ASP A 431 -14.98 15.42 23.22
CA ASP A 431 -15.26 14.64 24.43
C ASP A 431 -15.90 13.29 24.07
N ALA A 432 -16.82 13.26 23.10
CA ALA A 432 -17.40 12.01 22.64
C ALA A 432 -16.35 11.07 22.00
N ILE A 433 -15.40 11.61 21.22
CA ILE A 433 -14.26 10.85 20.69
C ILE A 433 -13.37 10.35 21.84
N ARG A 434 -13.00 11.25 22.75
CA ARG A 434 -12.09 10.97 23.88
C ARG A 434 -12.64 9.88 24.77
N ASP A 435 -13.91 9.95 25.17
CA ASP A 435 -14.55 8.96 26.04
C ASP A 435 -14.50 7.55 25.42
N GLU A 436 -14.73 7.45 24.11
CA GLU A 436 -14.66 6.17 23.39
C GLU A 436 -13.21 5.68 23.27
N LEU A 437 -12.25 6.54 22.89
CA LEU A 437 -10.83 6.19 22.84
C LEU A 437 -10.31 5.71 24.20
N GLU A 438 -10.60 6.43 25.28
CA GLU A 438 -10.16 6.07 26.64
C GLU A 438 -10.80 4.77 27.13
N THR A 439 -12.02 4.46 26.69
CA THR A 439 -12.67 3.18 26.95
C THR A 439 -11.89 2.03 26.30
N TRP A 440 -11.60 2.13 25.00
CA TRP A 440 -10.88 1.09 24.26
C TRP A 440 -9.41 0.97 24.62
N PHE A 441 -8.79 2.07 25.07
CA PHE A 441 -7.42 2.11 25.57
C PHE A 441 -7.30 1.60 27.01
N SER A 442 -8.35 0.99 27.55
CA SER A 442 -8.36 0.29 28.83
C SER A 442 -8.70 -1.19 28.62
N ALA A 443 -7.71 -2.07 28.75
CA ALA A 443 -7.91 -3.50 28.50
C ALA A 443 -8.56 -4.27 29.65
N GLY A 444 -8.86 -3.60 30.76
CA GLY A 444 -9.46 -4.25 31.92
C GLY A 444 -9.58 -3.36 33.15
N SER A 445 -10.33 -3.84 34.13
CA SER A 445 -10.50 -3.19 35.43
C SER A 445 -10.23 -4.16 36.57
N GLU A 446 -9.68 -3.64 37.68
CA GLU A 446 -9.36 -4.43 38.90
C GLU A 446 -8.42 -5.64 38.68
N GLY A 447 -7.74 -5.71 37.52
CA GLY A 447 -6.82 -6.79 37.14
C GLY A 447 -7.45 -7.91 36.32
N ASP A 448 -8.74 -7.81 35.97
CA ASP A 448 -9.42 -8.72 35.06
C ASP A 448 -9.48 -8.10 33.65
N VAL A 449 -9.14 -8.88 32.62
CA VAL A 449 -9.24 -8.46 31.20
C VAL A 449 -10.71 -8.35 30.82
N ASP A 450 -11.08 -7.22 30.21
CA ASP A 450 -12.43 -7.03 29.67
C ASP A 450 -12.68 -7.99 28.49
N GLU A 451 -13.94 -8.18 28.09
CA GLU A 451 -14.27 -9.14 27.01
C GLU A 451 -14.65 -8.44 25.70
N ARG A 452 -14.76 -7.11 25.72
CA ARG A 452 -15.15 -6.24 24.60
C ARG A 452 -14.59 -4.84 24.81
N ASP A 453 -14.55 -4.07 23.73
CA ASP A 453 -14.18 -2.66 23.68
C ASP A 453 -12.77 -2.45 24.28
N LEU A 454 -11.82 -3.25 23.78
CA LEU A 454 -10.42 -3.26 24.19
C LEU A 454 -9.51 -3.68 23.05
N PHE A 455 -8.21 -3.40 23.22
CA PHE A 455 -7.13 -3.94 22.39
C PHE A 455 -6.36 -5.06 23.10
N TRP A 456 -6.08 -6.14 22.38
CA TRP A 456 -5.27 -7.26 22.85
C TRP A 456 -4.16 -7.59 21.84
N TYR A 457 -3.00 -7.99 22.33
CA TYR A 457 -1.83 -8.30 21.54
C TYR A 457 -1.69 -9.81 21.33
N ASP A 458 -1.61 -10.21 20.06
CA ASP A 458 -1.34 -11.57 19.65
C ASP A 458 0.17 -11.78 19.49
N GLY A 459 0.80 -12.39 20.48
CA GLY A 459 2.23 -12.71 20.44
C GLY A 459 2.62 -13.87 19.52
N VAL A 460 1.67 -14.59 18.89
CA VAL A 460 1.98 -15.62 17.88
C VAL A 460 2.30 -14.97 16.55
N TRP A 461 1.53 -13.96 16.15
CA TRP A 461 1.75 -13.24 14.89
C TRP A 461 2.52 -11.94 15.05
N GLY A 462 2.45 -11.32 16.23
CA GLY A 462 2.95 -9.97 16.47
C GLY A 462 2.00 -8.93 15.90
N THR A 463 0.78 -8.87 16.44
CA THR A 463 -0.26 -7.94 15.98
C THR A 463 -1.20 -7.52 17.10
N LEU A 464 -1.68 -6.28 17.06
CA LEU A 464 -2.70 -5.75 17.95
C LEU A 464 -4.07 -5.98 17.32
N ASN A 465 -5.03 -6.45 18.11
CA ASN A 465 -6.39 -6.73 17.66
C ASN A 465 -7.38 -6.02 18.59
N GLY A 466 -8.40 -5.39 18.01
CA GLY A 466 -9.56 -4.92 18.74
C GLY A 466 -10.54 -6.08 19.03
N ALA A 467 -11.45 -5.89 19.98
CA ALA A 467 -12.53 -6.85 20.23
C ALA A 467 -13.88 -6.12 20.41
N PRO A 468 -14.81 -6.16 19.43
CA PRO A 468 -14.71 -6.80 18.11
C PRO A 468 -14.07 -5.91 17.03
N MET A 469 -13.56 -6.52 15.94
CA MET A 469 -13.09 -5.75 14.76
C MET A 469 -14.06 -5.76 13.57
N GLY A 470 -14.64 -6.91 13.23
CA GLY A 470 -15.47 -7.07 12.02
C GLY A 470 -14.65 -7.44 10.77
N PHE A 471 -15.33 -7.85 9.69
CA PHE A 471 -14.76 -8.03 8.33
C PHE A 471 -13.53 -8.97 8.21
N GLY A 472 -13.33 -9.87 9.17
CA GLY A 472 -12.18 -10.77 9.18
C GLY A 472 -10.89 -10.10 9.67
N ALA A 473 -10.95 -8.86 10.15
CA ALA A 473 -9.76 -8.16 10.63
C ALA A 473 -9.05 -8.89 11.78
N ASP A 474 -9.78 -9.54 12.69
CA ASP A 474 -9.16 -10.35 13.76
C ASP A 474 -8.71 -11.75 13.28
N ALA A 475 -9.57 -12.48 12.56
CA ALA A 475 -9.31 -13.87 12.19
C ALA A 475 -8.40 -14.05 10.96
N GLU A 476 -8.38 -13.07 10.07
CA GLU A 476 -7.67 -13.08 8.79
C GLU A 476 -6.63 -11.94 8.68
N LEU A 477 -6.55 -11.06 9.69
CA LEU A 477 -5.65 -9.90 9.72
C LEU A 477 -5.90 -8.94 8.54
N ASN A 478 -7.17 -8.83 8.14
CA ASN A 478 -7.60 -7.92 7.09
C ASN A 478 -7.69 -6.48 7.63
N ASP A 479 -7.46 -5.49 6.77
CA ASP A 479 -8.05 -4.14 6.95
C ASP A 479 -7.59 -3.35 8.20
N HIS A 480 -6.48 -3.72 8.84
CA HIS A 480 -6.01 -3.01 10.04
C HIS A 480 -5.72 -1.52 9.77
N HIS A 481 -5.18 -1.17 8.59
CA HIS A 481 -5.02 0.22 8.15
C HIS A 481 -6.36 0.94 7.99
N PHE A 482 -7.37 0.29 7.38
CA PHE A 482 -8.71 0.87 7.25
C PHE A 482 -9.34 1.13 8.62
N HIS A 483 -9.24 0.17 9.54
CA HIS A 483 -9.82 0.30 10.87
C HIS A 483 -9.06 1.33 11.69
N TYR A 484 -7.76 1.12 11.92
CA TYR A 484 -6.95 1.90 12.86
C TYR A 484 -6.59 3.29 12.33
N GLY A 485 -6.61 3.51 11.01
CA GLY A 485 -6.46 4.83 10.42
C GLY A 485 -7.44 5.86 11.00
N TYR A 486 -8.72 5.49 11.13
CA TYR A 486 -9.72 6.35 11.77
C TYR A 486 -9.41 6.65 13.24
N TRP A 487 -8.90 5.67 13.98
CA TRP A 487 -8.60 5.81 15.41
C TRP A 487 -7.40 6.72 15.64
N VAL A 488 -6.34 6.55 14.85
CA VAL A 488 -5.15 7.41 14.88
C VAL A 488 -5.52 8.83 14.48
N LYS A 489 -6.37 9.00 13.46
CA LYS A 489 -6.81 10.34 13.02
C LYS A 489 -7.66 11.04 14.07
N ALA A 490 -8.55 10.31 14.73
CA ALA A 490 -9.32 10.81 15.86
C ALA A 490 -8.42 11.25 17.02
N ALA A 491 -7.42 10.42 17.37
CA ALA A 491 -6.41 10.75 18.37
C ALA A 491 -5.58 11.99 18.00
N ALA A 492 -5.28 12.19 16.71
CA ALA A 492 -4.60 13.39 16.24
C ALA A 492 -5.44 14.68 16.40
N GLU A 493 -6.78 14.60 16.24
CA GLU A 493 -7.67 15.73 16.55
C GLU A 493 -7.73 16.02 18.06
N ILE A 494 -7.69 14.98 18.91
CA ILE A 494 -7.55 15.19 20.36
C ILE A 494 -6.19 15.84 20.68
N ALA A 495 -5.11 15.38 20.06
CA ALA A 495 -3.77 15.94 20.25
C ALA A 495 -3.68 17.42 19.85
N ARG A 496 -4.37 17.81 18.76
CA ARG A 496 -4.46 19.21 18.31
C ARG A 496 -5.01 20.15 19.38
N ALA A 497 -6.02 19.70 20.13
CA ALA A 497 -6.66 20.49 21.18
C ALA A 497 -6.05 20.27 22.57
N ASP A 498 -5.47 19.09 22.82
CA ASP A 498 -4.93 18.67 24.11
C ASP A 498 -3.63 17.83 23.95
N PRO A 499 -2.47 18.49 23.75
CA PRO A 499 -1.18 17.81 23.64
C PRO A 499 -0.76 17.05 24.90
N GLN A 500 -1.42 17.25 26.05
CA GLN A 500 -1.11 16.49 27.27
C GLN A 500 -1.69 15.09 27.22
N TRP A 501 -2.86 14.92 26.61
CA TRP A 501 -3.49 13.62 26.42
C TRP A 501 -2.67 12.72 25.49
N ALA A 502 -2.03 13.32 24.48
CA ALA A 502 -1.25 12.64 23.45
C ALA A 502 0.18 12.26 23.87
N ARG A 503 0.62 12.57 25.09
CA ARG A 503 1.97 12.17 25.56
C ARG A 503 2.09 10.64 25.62
N GLU A 504 3.30 10.14 25.39
CA GLU A 504 3.63 8.71 25.53
C GLU A 504 3.25 8.14 26.92
N ASP A 505 3.45 8.93 27.99
CA ASP A 505 3.09 8.53 29.36
C ASP A 505 1.60 8.73 29.72
N ALA A 506 0.82 9.27 28.77
CA ALA A 506 -0.64 9.34 28.79
C ALA A 506 -1.22 8.30 27.80
N TYR A 507 -2.06 8.69 26.83
CA TYR A 507 -2.66 7.73 25.88
C TYR A 507 -1.88 7.59 24.56
N GLY A 508 -0.91 8.46 24.31
CA GLY A 508 -0.11 8.44 23.07
C GLY A 508 0.59 7.10 22.82
N GLY A 509 1.08 6.44 23.87
CA GLY A 509 1.72 5.13 23.70
C GLY A 509 0.79 4.05 23.14
N VAL A 510 -0.53 4.11 23.43
CA VAL A 510 -1.50 3.16 22.84
C VAL A 510 -1.78 3.50 21.38
N VAL A 511 -1.81 4.79 21.03
CA VAL A 511 -1.91 5.24 19.63
C VAL A 511 -0.70 4.77 18.82
N ASP A 512 0.50 4.83 19.39
CA ASP A 512 1.72 4.33 18.74
C ASP A 512 1.69 2.81 18.55
N HIS A 513 0.96 2.06 19.39
CA HIS A 513 0.70 0.64 19.15
C HIS A 513 -0.21 0.40 17.94
N LEU A 514 -1.22 1.26 17.72
CA LEU A 514 -2.07 1.19 16.53
C LEU A 514 -1.27 1.51 15.26
N VAL A 515 -0.51 2.61 15.26
CA VAL A 515 0.33 3.02 14.12
C VAL A 515 1.32 1.92 13.76
N ARG A 516 2.05 1.39 14.75
CA ARG A 516 3.03 0.33 14.50
C ARG A 516 2.37 -0.96 14.03
N ASP A 517 1.13 -1.23 14.43
CA ASP A 517 0.49 -2.45 13.94
C ASP A 517 0.26 -2.44 12.43
N TYR A 518 -0.28 -1.37 11.82
CA TYR A 518 -0.55 -1.35 10.37
C TYR A 518 0.61 -0.80 9.52
N ALA A 519 1.49 0.03 10.10
CA ALA A 519 2.51 0.77 9.35
C ALA A 519 3.79 1.07 10.13
N ASN A 520 4.32 0.12 10.89
CA ASN A 520 5.59 0.29 11.61
C ASN A 520 6.78 0.62 10.66
N PRO A 521 7.45 1.78 10.82
CA PRO A 521 8.63 2.12 10.03
C PRO A 521 9.93 1.52 10.59
N ASP A 522 9.93 0.95 11.80
CA ASP A 522 11.12 0.39 12.45
C ASP A 522 11.26 -1.11 12.20
N ARG A 523 12.24 -1.48 11.37
CA ARG A 523 12.58 -2.88 11.04
C ARG A 523 13.07 -3.72 12.21
N ASP A 524 13.55 -3.05 13.27
CA ASP A 524 14.07 -3.67 14.48
C ASP A 524 13.00 -3.81 15.58
N ASP A 525 11.75 -3.38 15.34
CA ASP A 525 10.66 -3.57 16.30
C ASP A 525 10.39 -5.07 16.51
N SER A 526 10.52 -5.49 17.77
CA SER A 526 10.26 -6.87 18.20
C SER A 526 8.77 -7.23 18.29
N ARG A 527 7.85 -6.28 18.09
CA ARG A 527 6.40 -6.48 18.30
C ARG A 527 5.58 -6.45 17.01
N TYR A 528 6.00 -5.69 16.00
CA TYR A 528 5.22 -5.48 14.78
C TYR A 528 6.09 -5.57 13.53
N PRO A 529 5.60 -6.16 12.43
CA PRO A 529 6.36 -6.27 11.21
C PRO A 529 6.51 -4.89 10.55
N PHE A 530 7.58 -4.72 9.76
CA PHE A 530 7.77 -3.53 8.95
C PHE A 530 6.60 -3.36 7.96
N PHE A 531 5.97 -2.17 7.96
CA PHE A 531 4.90 -1.77 7.05
C PHE A 531 3.89 -2.87 6.72
N ARG A 532 3.20 -3.41 7.75
CA ARG A 532 2.28 -4.55 7.61
C ARG A 532 1.43 -4.48 6.35
N ASN A 533 0.67 -3.41 6.15
CA ASN A 533 -0.29 -3.32 5.05
C ASN A 533 0.30 -2.85 3.73
N PHE A 534 1.44 -2.14 3.75
CA PHE A 534 1.98 -1.48 2.57
C PHE A 534 3.04 -2.34 1.87
N SER A 535 2.88 -2.59 0.57
CA SER A 535 3.84 -3.35 -0.23
C SER A 535 4.76 -2.38 -0.98
N PRO A 536 6.03 -2.19 -0.55
CA PRO A 536 6.87 -1.09 -1.04
C PRO A 536 7.13 -1.10 -2.54
N TYR A 537 7.21 -2.30 -3.14
CA TYR A 537 7.46 -2.46 -4.56
C TYR A 537 6.17 -2.36 -5.39
N ALA A 538 5.01 -2.78 -4.88
CA ALA A 538 3.73 -2.55 -5.56
C ALA A 538 3.29 -1.08 -5.48
N GLY A 539 3.78 -0.34 -4.48
CA GLY A 539 3.51 1.09 -4.27
C GLY A 539 2.14 1.37 -3.63
N HIS A 540 1.43 0.33 -3.20
CA HIS A 540 0.12 0.43 -2.58
C HIS A 540 -0.05 -0.65 -1.50
N SER A 541 -1.13 -0.50 -0.74
CA SER A 541 -1.45 -1.39 0.37
C SER A 541 -2.24 -2.62 -0.08
N TRP A 542 -2.15 -3.70 0.71
CA TRP A 542 -3.01 -4.87 0.58
C TRP A 542 -3.91 -4.98 1.81
N ALA A 543 -5.18 -5.23 1.54
CA ALA A 543 -6.22 -5.37 2.55
C ALA A 543 -6.18 -6.76 3.21
N SER A 544 -6.09 -7.83 2.41
CA SER A 544 -6.12 -9.21 2.91
C SER A 544 -4.85 -9.63 3.65
N GLY A 545 -4.94 -10.04 4.91
CA GLY A 545 -3.78 -10.47 5.70
C GLY A 545 -3.12 -11.76 5.23
N SER A 546 -3.94 -12.67 4.69
CA SER A 546 -3.52 -14.03 4.31
C SER A 546 -3.13 -14.18 2.84
N GLY A 547 -3.68 -13.37 1.93
CA GLY A 547 -3.47 -13.52 0.49
C GLY A 547 -3.99 -14.84 -0.10
N GLU A 548 -4.88 -15.55 0.60
CA GLU A 548 -5.30 -16.92 0.29
C GLU A 548 -6.35 -17.06 -0.83
N LEU A 549 -6.56 -16.02 -1.64
CA LEU A 549 -7.46 -16.10 -2.78
C LEU A 549 -6.68 -16.42 -4.06
N PRO A 550 -7.24 -17.19 -5.01
CA PRO A 550 -6.55 -17.49 -6.28
C PRO A 550 -6.10 -16.25 -7.07
N ALA A 551 -6.80 -15.13 -6.87
CA ALA A 551 -6.50 -13.83 -7.46
C ALA A 551 -5.34 -13.06 -6.77
N GLY A 552 -4.80 -13.61 -5.67
CA GLY A 552 -3.80 -12.98 -4.81
C GLY A 552 -4.42 -12.05 -3.76
N CYS A 553 -3.58 -11.19 -3.19
CA CYS A 553 -4.03 -10.08 -2.36
C CYS A 553 -4.91 -9.11 -3.16
N ASN A 554 -5.72 -8.35 -2.43
CA ASN A 554 -6.59 -7.32 -2.98
C ASN A 554 -6.62 -6.09 -2.10
N GLN A 555 -7.02 -4.97 -2.69
CA GLN A 555 -7.40 -3.76 -1.98
C GLN A 555 -8.60 -3.12 -2.69
N GLU A 556 -9.67 -2.89 -1.95
CA GLU A 556 -10.86 -2.19 -2.43
C GLU A 556 -10.68 -0.68 -2.23
N SER A 557 -10.85 -0.20 -0.99
CA SER A 557 -10.79 1.22 -0.67
C SER A 557 -9.35 1.73 -0.55
N SER A 558 -8.79 2.21 -1.65
CA SER A 558 -7.52 2.94 -1.65
C SER A 558 -7.61 4.22 -0.81
N SER A 559 -8.77 4.87 -0.77
CA SER A 559 -9.01 6.08 0.02
C SER A 559 -8.97 5.85 1.52
N GLU A 560 -9.42 4.70 2.04
CA GLU A 560 -9.26 4.36 3.47
C GLU A 560 -7.78 4.09 3.84
N ALA A 561 -6.97 3.52 2.93
CA ALA A 561 -5.52 3.42 3.13
C ALA A 561 -4.85 4.80 3.15
N ILE A 562 -5.21 5.68 2.20
CA ILE A 562 -4.72 7.06 2.13
C ILE A 562 -5.11 7.84 3.39
N ASN A 563 -6.32 7.63 3.92
CA ASN A 563 -6.78 8.19 5.19
C ASN A 563 -5.91 7.71 6.37
N ALA A 564 -5.55 6.43 6.42
CA ALA A 564 -4.68 5.87 7.46
C ALA A 564 -3.26 6.46 7.44
N TYR A 565 -2.71 6.76 6.27
CA TYR A 565 -1.41 7.40 6.16
C TYR A 565 -1.47 8.90 6.41
N ALA A 566 -2.56 9.57 6.02
CA ALA A 566 -2.83 10.94 6.46
C ALA A 566 -2.92 11.03 7.98
N ALA A 567 -3.52 10.04 8.65
CA ALA A 567 -3.58 9.95 10.10
C ALA A 567 -2.18 9.90 10.75
N MET A 568 -1.22 9.18 10.14
CA MET A 568 0.17 9.17 10.61
C MET A 568 0.84 10.55 10.49
N ILE A 569 0.61 11.26 9.38
CA ILE A 569 1.16 12.60 9.18
C ILE A 569 0.59 13.55 10.24
N LEU A 570 -0.73 13.51 10.46
CA LEU A 570 -1.42 14.29 11.49
C LEU A 570 -0.89 13.96 12.89
N TRP A 571 -0.79 12.68 13.24
CA TRP A 571 -0.28 12.24 14.54
C TRP A 571 1.18 12.65 14.77
N GLY A 572 2.05 12.41 13.78
CA GLY A 572 3.47 12.76 13.85
C GLY A 572 3.69 14.26 14.00
N GLU A 573 2.98 15.09 13.26
CA GLU A 573 3.07 16.54 13.39
C GLU A 573 2.53 17.04 14.75
N GLN A 574 1.39 16.52 15.23
CA GLN A 574 0.82 16.96 16.51
C GLN A 574 1.59 16.47 17.74
N THR A 575 2.35 15.39 17.61
CA THR A 575 3.19 14.85 18.70
C THR A 575 4.67 15.24 18.57
N GLY A 576 5.08 15.82 17.45
CA GLY A 576 6.47 16.15 17.15
C GLY A 576 7.35 14.93 16.84
N ASP A 577 6.76 13.85 16.32
CA ASP A 577 7.45 12.66 15.85
C ASP A 577 7.68 12.73 14.32
N ASP A 578 8.83 13.28 13.95
CA ASP A 578 9.26 13.38 12.55
C ASP A 578 9.39 12.01 11.87
N ALA A 579 9.72 10.94 12.60
CA ALA A 579 9.91 9.61 12.00
C ALA A 579 8.55 9.01 11.58
N ILE A 580 7.53 9.12 12.43
CA ILE A 580 6.16 8.73 12.09
C ILE A 580 5.59 9.64 10.99
N ARG A 581 5.83 10.95 11.08
CA ARG A 581 5.40 11.89 10.03
C ARG A 581 6.00 11.52 8.67
N ASP A 582 7.32 11.39 8.58
CA ASP A 582 8.00 11.19 7.29
C ASP A 582 7.69 9.80 6.71
N ALA A 583 7.50 8.78 7.56
CA ALA A 583 6.94 7.50 7.13
C ALA A 583 5.50 7.67 6.60
N GLY A 584 4.65 8.42 7.31
CA GLY A 584 3.30 8.77 6.84
C GLY A 584 3.31 9.49 5.49
N ILE A 585 4.21 10.46 5.28
CA ILE A 585 4.36 11.18 4.01
C ILE A 585 4.82 10.24 2.89
N TYR A 586 5.77 9.34 3.17
CA TYR A 586 6.18 8.30 2.22
C TYR A 586 5.01 7.42 1.79
N LEU A 587 4.29 6.83 2.75
CA LEU A 587 3.18 5.92 2.48
C LEU A 587 2.01 6.63 1.79
N TYR A 588 1.60 7.80 2.30
CA TYR A 588 0.53 8.63 1.72
C TYR A 588 0.83 9.01 0.27
N THR A 589 2.08 9.39 -0.01
CA THR A 589 2.49 9.79 -1.36
C THR A 589 2.45 8.59 -2.30
N HIS A 590 3.06 7.46 -1.94
CA HIS A 590 3.04 6.28 -2.82
C HIS A 590 1.62 5.76 -3.05
N GLU A 591 0.81 5.64 -2.00
CA GLU A 591 -0.56 5.14 -2.09
C GLU A 591 -1.43 5.99 -3.02
N ILE A 592 -1.33 7.32 -2.96
CA ILE A 592 -2.03 8.23 -3.89
C ILE A 592 -1.57 8.03 -5.32
N HIS A 593 -0.25 8.01 -5.56
CA HIS A 593 0.27 7.88 -6.92
C HIS A 593 -0.07 6.52 -7.53
N ALA A 594 -0.11 5.45 -6.73
CA ALA A 594 -0.60 4.14 -7.16
C ALA A 594 -2.12 4.11 -7.38
N ALA A 595 -2.92 4.77 -6.53
CA ALA A 595 -4.37 4.87 -6.72
C ALA A 595 -4.71 5.59 -8.04
N LEU A 596 -4.07 6.74 -8.30
CA LEU A 596 -4.23 7.49 -9.55
C LEU A 596 -3.76 6.71 -10.79
N GLU A 597 -2.82 5.78 -10.63
CA GLU A 597 -2.27 4.94 -11.71
C GLU A 597 -3.10 3.66 -11.96
N TYR A 598 -3.64 3.02 -10.92
CA TYR A 598 -4.21 1.66 -11.02
C TYR A 598 -5.70 1.54 -10.69
N TRP A 599 -6.26 2.48 -9.91
CA TRP A 599 -7.71 2.53 -9.66
C TRP A 599 -8.39 3.47 -10.64
N PHE A 600 -7.83 4.67 -10.79
CA PHE A 600 -8.40 5.73 -11.62
C PHE A 600 -7.81 5.79 -13.03
N ASP A 601 -6.73 5.05 -13.29
CA ASP A 601 -5.93 5.05 -14.53
C ASP A 601 -5.90 6.41 -15.24
N VAL A 602 -5.51 7.46 -14.49
CA VAL A 602 -5.65 8.87 -14.92
C VAL A 602 -4.90 9.16 -16.23
N ALA A 603 -3.90 8.34 -16.56
CA ALA A 603 -3.12 8.46 -17.78
C ALA A 603 -3.70 7.66 -18.97
N ASP A 604 -4.68 6.77 -18.74
CA ASP A 604 -5.24 5.83 -19.73
C ASP A 604 -4.14 4.95 -20.36
N GLU A 605 -3.37 4.28 -19.48
CA GLU A 605 -2.17 3.52 -19.88
C GLU A 605 -2.09 2.10 -19.29
N ASN A 606 -2.92 1.75 -18.30
CA ASN A 606 -2.74 0.52 -17.51
C ASN A 606 -3.91 -0.46 -17.64
N LEU A 607 -5.14 0.05 -17.77
CA LEU A 607 -6.33 -0.78 -17.99
C LEU A 607 -6.33 -1.31 -19.43
N PRO A 608 -6.81 -2.55 -19.66
CA PRO A 608 -6.77 -3.12 -21.01
C PRO A 608 -7.90 -2.58 -21.90
N ASP A 609 -7.62 -2.31 -23.18
CA ASP A 609 -8.58 -1.82 -24.19
C ASP A 609 -9.93 -2.59 -24.26
N ALA A 610 -9.95 -3.86 -23.85
CA ALA A 610 -11.15 -4.70 -23.87
C ALA A 610 -12.06 -4.51 -22.65
N TRP A 611 -11.55 -3.86 -21.61
CA TRP A 611 -12.28 -3.51 -20.39
C TRP A 611 -13.22 -2.35 -20.67
N PRO A 612 -14.51 -2.43 -20.28
CA PRO A 612 -15.50 -1.41 -20.63
C PRO A 612 -15.53 -0.23 -19.65
N TYR A 613 -14.61 -0.18 -18.69
CA TYR A 613 -14.55 0.84 -17.63
C TYR A 613 -13.21 1.56 -17.67
N ASP A 614 -13.17 2.82 -17.24
CA ASP A 614 -11.93 3.60 -17.07
C ASP A 614 -11.51 3.63 -15.58
N TYR A 615 -12.07 2.71 -14.79
CA TYR A 615 -11.93 2.64 -13.34
C TYR A 615 -11.96 1.19 -12.82
N ALA A 616 -11.30 0.97 -11.67
CA ALA A 616 -11.37 -0.27 -10.91
C ALA A 616 -11.86 0.00 -9.47
N GLY A 617 -12.88 -0.74 -9.05
CA GLY A 617 -13.35 -0.72 -7.65
C GLY A 617 -12.43 -1.49 -6.71
N ILE A 618 -11.83 -2.60 -7.19
CA ILE A 618 -10.87 -3.41 -6.43
C ILE A 618 -9.68 -3.77 -7.32
N VAL A 619 -8.48 -3.52 -6.82
CA VAL A 619 -7.24 -3.97 -7.44
C VAL A 619 -6.78 -5.27 -6.79
N TRP A 620 -6.45 -6.26 -7.62
CA TRP A 620 -5.98 -7.59 -7.24
C TRP A 620 -4.55 -7.82 -7.70
N GLY A 621 -3.87 -8.79 -7.10
CA GLY A 621 -2.58 -9.27 -7.61
C GLY A 621 -2.64 -9.53 -9.12
N ARG A 622 -3.69 -10.19 -9.60
CA ARG A 622 -3.82 -10.56 -11.01
C ARG A 622 -4.55 -9.59 -11.95
N GLY A 623 -5.05 -8.46 -11.45
CA GLY A 623 -5.83 -7.53 -12.30
C GLY A 623 -6.78 -6.63 -11.53
N TYR A 624 -7.93 -6.33 -12.14
CA TYR A 624 -8.87 -5.30 -11.76
C TYR A 624 -10.30 -5.83 -11.70
N LYS A 625 -11.09 -5.36 -10.74
CA LYS A 625 -12.50 -5.68 -10.59
C LYS A 625 -13.34 -4.41 -10.53
N TYR A 626 -14.44 -4.35 -11.28
CA TYR A 626 -15.43 -3.28 -11.21
C TYR A 626 -16.61 -3.72 -10.33
N ALA A 627 -16.40 -3.68 -9.01
CA ALA A 627 -17.32 -4.23 -8.02
C ALA A 627 -16.96 -3.72 -6.62
N THR A 628 -17.83 -3.98 -5.63
CA THR A 628 -17.44 -3.98 -4.21
C THR A 628 -17.63 -5.36 -3.57
N TRP A 629 -17.17 -5.52 -2.33
CA TRP A 629 -17.38 -6.71 -1.50
C TRP A 629 -18.83 -6.89 -1.01
N PHE A 630 -19.65 -5.83 -1.02
CA PHE A 630 -20.99 -5.83 -0.42
C PHE A 630 -22.13 -5.53 -1.40
N ASP A 631 -21.85 -4.80 -2.48
CA ASP A 631 -22.84 -4.35 -3.47
C ASP A 631 -22.24 -4.11 -4.88
N GLN A 632 -23.08 -4.08 -5.92
CA GLN A 632 -22.64 -3.88 -7.32
C GLN A 632 -23.19 -2.61 -7.97
N ASP A 633 -23.88 -1.76 -7.20
CA ASP A 633 -24.45 -0.54 -7.73
C ASP A 633 -23.31 0.47 -8.03
N PRO A 634 -23.34 1.18 -9.18
CA PRO A 634 -22.24 2.03 -9.63
C PRO A 634 -21.79 3.06 -8.59
N GLU A 635 -22.74 3.62 -7.83
CA GLU A 635 -22.46 4.56 -6.76
C GLU A 635 -21.63 3.95 -5.64
N SER A 636 -21.90 2.70 -5.24
CA SER A 636 -21.08 1.96 -4.28
C SER A 636 -19.67 1.71 -4.83
N ILE A 637 -19.57 1.28 -6.08
CA ILE A 637 -18.30 0.91 -6.76
C ILE A 637 -17.36 2.11 -6.87
N HIS A 638 -17.89 3.29 -7.16
CA HIS A 638 -17.11 4.52 -7.25
C HIS A 638 -16.84 5.15 -5.88
N ALA A 639 -17.87 5.30 -5.03
CA ALA A 639 -17.75 6.02 -3.76
C ALA A 639 -16.80 5.35 -2.76
N ILE A 640 -16.61 4.03 -2.83
CA ILE A 640 -15.70 3.30 -1.95
C ILE A 640 -14.24 3.74 -2.08
N ASN A 641 -13.83 4.33 -3.21
CA ASN A 641 -12.50 4.93 -3.40
C ASN A 641 -12.49 6.45 -3.28
N TYR A 642 -13.60 7.07 -2.85
CA TYR A 642 -13.66 8.49 -2.51
C TYR A 642 -13.67 8.71 -1.00
N LEU A 643 -14.40 7.87 -0.28
CA LEU A 643 -14.63 7.98 1.15
C LEU A 643 -13.43 7.48 1.98
N PRO A 644 -13.22 8.01 3.18
CA PRO A 644 -13.86 9.19 3.75
C PRO A 644 -13.38 10.47 3.07
N VAL A 645 -14.26 11.47 2.97
CA VAL A 645 -13.88 12.77 2.41
C VAL A 645 -13.34 13.67 3.52
N GLY A 646 -12.21 14.32 3.25
CA GLY A 646 -11.65 15.35 4.12
C GLY A 646 -10.45 16.02 3.47
N GLY A 647 -9.68 16.80 4.24
CA GLY A 647 -8.54 17.53 3.68
C GLY A 647 -7.40 16.67 3.10
N HIS A 648 -7.41 15.36 3.35
CA HIS A 648 -6.53 14.37 2.74
C HIS A 648 -7.00 13.90 1.35
N SER A 649 -8.26 14.13 0.99
CA SER A 649 -8.93 13.64 -0.25
C SER A 649 -8.75 14.59 -1.43
N LEU A 650 -8.02 15.71 -1.28
CA LEU A 650 -7.80 16.70 -2.34
C LEU A 650 -7.08 16.12 -3.57
N TYR A 651 -6.41 14.98 -3.44
CA TYR A 651 -5.75 14.29 -4.55
C TYR A 651 -6.71 13.86 -5.65
N LEU A 652 -7.96 13.55 -5.29
CA LEU A 652 -9.03 13.19 -6.23
C LEU A 652 -9.33 14.34 -7.22
N GLY A 653 -9.01 15.58 -6.85
CA GLY A 653 -9.19 16.77 -7.68
C GLY A 653 -7.92 17.29 -8.36
N TRP A 654 -6.76 16.65 -8.19
CA TRP A 654 -5.49 17.12 -8.79
C TRP A 654 -5.53 17.13 -10.32
N ASN A 655 -6.28 16.19 -10.91
CA ASN A 655 -6.62 16.20 -12.33
C ASN A 655 -8.14 16.38 -12.48
N ARG A 656 -8.54 17.63 -12.68
CA ARG A 656 -9.94 18.03 -12.84
C ARG A 656 -10.67 17.27 -13.95
N ASP A 657 -10.01 17.02 -15.07
CA ASP A 657 -10.62 16.36 -16.22
C ASP A 657 -10.86 14.87 -15.93
N ALA A 658 -9.92 14.22 -15.24
CA ALA A 658 -10.08 12.84 -14.81
C ALA A 658 -11.22 12.69 -13.78
N ALA A 659 -11.31 13.61 -12.82
CA ALA A 659 -12.43 13.63 -11.86
C ALA A 659 -13.79 13.83 -12.57
N ALA A 660 -13.86 14.71 -13.57
CA ALA A 660 -15.06 14.91 -14.38
C ALA A 660 -15.40 13.68 -15.25
N ALA A 661 -14.40 13.02 -15.83
CA ALA A 661 -14.58 11.81 -16.62
C ALA A 661 -15.09 10.65 -15.78
N ASN A 662 -14.49 10.42 -14.61
CA ASN A 662 -14.91 9.37 -13.69
C ASN A 662 -16.34 9.61 -13.15
N TRP A 663 -16.69 10.88 -12.83
CA TRP A 663 -18.08 11.23 -12.54
C TRP A 663 -19.02 10.91 -13.71
N SER A 664 -18.62 11.21 -14.94
CA SER A 664 -19.46 10.94 -16.11
C SER A 664 -19.66 9.44 -16.33
N GLU A 665 -18.62 8.63 -16.15
CA GLU A 665 -18.68 7.17 -16.22
C GLU A 665 -19.64 6.58 -15.17
N LEU A 666 -19.54 7.02 -13.90
CA LEU A 666 -20.49 6.67 -12.84
C LEU A 666 -21.93 6.85 -13.33
N LEU A 667 -22.26 8.03 -13.87
CA LEU A 667 -23.61 8.35 -14.32
C LEU A 667 -24.07 7.52 -15.53
N GLU A 668 -23.16 7.22 -16.45
CA GLU A 668 -23.43 6.34 -17.59
C GLU A 668 -23.73 4.91 -17.11
N ASN A 669 -23.04 4.46 -16.06
CA ASN A 669 -23.24 3.15 -15.44
C ASN A 669 -24.51 3.11 -14.57
N ASP A 670 -24.95 4.22 -13.98
CA ASP A 670 -26.22 4.36 -13.23
C ASP A 670 -27.45 4.58 -14.16
N GLY A 671 -27.41 4.00 -15.37
CA GLY A 671 -28.54 4.01 -16.31
C GLY A 671 -28.66 5.25 -17.20
N GLY A 672 -27.86 6.30 -16.98
CA GLY A 672 -27.65 7.40 -17.93
C GLY A 672 -28.89 8.23 -18.29
N ASP A 673 -29.98 8.16 -17.51
CA ASP A 673 -31.25 8.83 -17.81
C ASP A 673 -31.34 10.27 -17.25
N GLY A 674 -30.30 10.71 -16.54
CA GLY A 674 -30.20 12.02 -15.91
C GLY A 674 -30.97 12.16 -14.60
N SER A 675 -31.50 11.05 -14.05
CA SER A 675 -31.83 10.92 -12.63
C SER A 675 -30.75 10.10 -11.94
N PHE A 676 -30.35 10.51 -10.73
CA PHE A 676 -29.30 9.85 -9.96
C PHE A 676 -29.94 9.20 -8.73
N ASP A 677 -29.83 7.89 -8.57
CA ASP A 677 -30.10 7.23 -7.29
C ASP A 677 -28.77 7.12 -6.54
N LEU A 678 -28.36 8.21 -5.91
CA LEU A 678 -27.05 8.32 -5.24
C LEU A 678 -26.95 7.49 -3.95
N GLY A 679 -28.02 6.76 -3.61
CA GLY A 679 -28.05 5.80 -2.51
C GLY A 679 -27.58 6.39 -1.19
N TRP A 680 -26.83 5.57 -0.44
CA TRP A 680 -26.22 5.95 0.84
C TRP A 680 -25.02 6.90 0.70
N TYR A 681 -24.52 7.15 -0.52
CA TYR A 681 -23.28 7.90 -0.77
C TYR A 681 -23.53 9.31 -1.31
N THR A 682 -24.77 9.84 -1.18
CA THR A 682 -25.15 11.16 -1.72
C THR A 682 -24.16 12.26 -1.32
N ASP A 683 -23.76 12.29 -0.04
CA ASP A 683 -22.80 13.24 0.51
C ASP A 683 -21.44 13.17 -0.21
N VAL A 684 -20.83 11.99 -0.16
CA VAL A 684 -19.51 11.67 -0.73
C VAL A 684 -19.47 11.96 -2.23
N LEU A 685 -20.54 11.62 -2.96
CA LEU A 685 -20.64 11.82 -4.40
C LEU A 685 -20.73 13.31 -4.77
N TRP A 686 -21.43 14.11 -3.99
CA TRP A 686 -21.51 15.56 -4.22
C TRP A 686 -20.20 16.26 -3.85
N GLU A 687 -19.55 15.80 -2.80
CA GLU A 687 -18.21 16.27 -2.42
C GLU A 687 -17.17 15.94 -3.49
N PHE A 688 -17.21 14.71 -4.04
CA PHE A 688 -16.38 14.34 -5.18
C PHE A 688 -16.70 15.19 -6.42
N ARG A 689 -17.99 15.42 -6.73
CA ARG A 689 -18.37 16.29 -7.85
C ARG A 689 -17.81 17.70 -7.68
N ALA A 690 -17.76 18.24 -6.47
CA ALA A 690 -17.22 19.57 -6.21
C ALA A 690 -15.72 19.72 -6.56
N LEU A 691 -14.97 18.62 -6.64
CA LEU A 691 -13.57 18.63 -7.09
C LEU A 691 -13.42 18.89 -8.60
N SER A 692 -14.48 18.73 -9.38
CA SER A 692 -14.49 19.03 -10.82
C SER A 692 -15.47 20.11 -11.24
N ASP A 693 -16.59 20.26 -10.53
CA ASP A 693 -17.64 21.24 -10.80
C ASP A 693 -18.37 21.65 -9.50
N PRO A 694 -17.73 22.53 -8.70
CA PRO A 694 -18.29 22.94 -7.41
C PRO A 694 -19.60 23.74 -7.54
N ASP A 695 -19.77 24.50 -8.62
CA ASP A 695 -21.01 25.22 -8.93
C ASP A 695 -22.21 24.28 -9.03
N GLU A 696 -22.03 23.13 -9.70
CA GLU A 696 -23.09 22.13 -9.88
C GLU A 696 -23.40 21.40 -8.57
N ALA A 697 -22.36 20.93 -7.86
CA ALA A 697 -22.52 20.28 -6.57
C ALA A 697 -23.26 21.18 -5.57
N ARG A 698 -22.90 22.48 -5.52
CA ARG A 698 -23.57 23.47 -4.67
C ARG A 698 -25.03 23.67 -5.07
N ALA A 699 -25.33 23.73 -6.37
CA ALA A 699 -26.70 23.88 -6.84
C ALA A 699 -27.60 22.70 -6.44
N TRP A 700 -27.06 21.48 -6.37
CA TRP A 700 -27.78 20.30 -5.87
C TRP A 700 -27.96 20.34 -4.35
N TYR A 701 -26.89 20.69 -3.63
CA TYR A 701 -26.92 20.85 -2.19
C TYR A 701 -28.01 21.85 -1.74
N ASP A 702 -28.04 23.02 -2.36
CA ASP A 702 -29.00 24.08 -2.05
C ASP A 702 -30.47 23.70 -2.37
N ALA A 703 -30.68 22.74 -3.29
CA ALA A 703 -32.00 22.40 -3.80
C ALA A 703 -32.71 21.27 -3.03
N ASP A 704 -32.02 20.17 -2.74
CA ASP A 704 -32.66 18.93 -2.27
C ASP A 704 -31.78 18.04 -1.36
N TYR A 705 -30.77 18.61 -0.68
CA TYR A 705 -29.87 17.81 0.15
C TYR A 705 -30.55 17.09 1.32
N ALA A 706 -30.25 15.80 1.48
CA ALA A 706 -30.47 15.00 2.68
C ALA A 706 -29.22 14.16 2.98
N THR A 707 -28.74 14.21 4.22
CA THR A 707 -27.60 13.39 4.66
C THR A 707 -27.93 11.91 4.57
N ALA A 708 -27.04 11.13 3.97
CA ALA A 708 -27.23 9.73 3.68
C ALA A 708 -26.12 8.84 4.28
N ASP A 709 -24.85 9.23 4.15
CA ASP A 709 -23.72 8.43 4.61
C ASP A 709 -23.59 8.46 6.15
N PHE A 710 -23.12 7.34 6.70
CA PHE A 710 -22.98 7.13 8.14
C PHE A 710 -21.93 8.03 8.80
N ALA A 711 -20.82 8.24 8.10
CA ALA A 711 -19.66 8.99 8.52
C ALA A 711 -19.76 10.47 8.15
N GLU A 712 -20.82 10.89 7.46
CA GLU A 712 -21.00 12.27 7.01
C GLU A 712 -21.96 13.10 7.87
N SER A 713 -21.90 14.41 7.65
CA SER A 713 -22.80 15.37 8.27
C SER A 713 -23.17 16.49 7.32
N ARG A 714 -24.38 17.04 7.49
CA ARG A 714 -24.82 18.24 6.76
C ARG A 714 -23.83 19.38 6.83
N ALA A 715 -23.21 19.60 8.00
CA ALA A 715 -22.26 20.70 8.18
C ALA A 715 -20.96 20.46 7.38
N HIS A 716 -20.41 19.25 7.42
CA HIS A 716 -19.20 18.91 6.65
C HIS A 716 -19.45 19.01 5.14
N THR A 717 -20.49 18.36 4.62
CA THR A 717 -20.82 18.42 3.18
C THR A 717 -21.10 19.84 2.70
N ALA A 718 -21.82 20.66 3.49
CA ALA A 718 -22.01 22.07 3.17
C ALA A 718 -20.67 22.81 3.12
N HIS A 719 -19.85 22.65 4.16
CA HIS A 719 -18.58 23.32 4.29
C HIS A 719 -17.63 22.98 3.14
N TRP A 720 -17.53 21.70 2.78
CA TRP A 720 -16.73 21.22 1.66
C TRP A 720 -17.15 21.85 0.32
N ILE A 721 -18.43 21.68 -0.03
CA ILE A 721 -18.95 22.11 -1.34
C ILE A 721 -18.87 23.64 -1.48
N HIS A 722 -19.30 24.39 -0.47
CA HIS A 722 -19.27 25.85 -0.52
C HIS A 722 -17.86 26.42 -0.48
N THR A 723 -16.91 25.76 0.21
CA THR A 723 -15.50 26.16 0.18
C THR A 723 -14.92 26.00 -1.21
N LEU A 724 -15.06 24.82 -1.83
CA LEU A 724 -14.58 24.59 -3.21
C LEU A 724 -15.27 25.48 -4.25
N ASP A 725 -16.54 25.85 -4.05
CA ASP A 725 -17.24 26.85 -4.88
C ASP A 725 -16.61 28.24 -4.75
N ALA A 726 -16.17 28.62 -3.55
CA ALA A 726 -15.57 29.92 -3.29
C ALA A 726 -14.10 30.02 -3.75
N VAL A 727 -13.30 28.96 -3.58
CA VAL A 727 -11.85 28.99 -3.85
C VAL A 727 -11.44 28.24 -5.12
N GLY A 728 -12.34 27.47 -5.71
CA GLY A 728 -12.11 26.61 -6.86
C GLY A 728 -11.57 25.21 -6.50
N THR A 729 -11.11 24.49 -7.51
CA THR A 729 -10.66 23.09 -7.38
C THR A 729 -9.18 23.01 -6.97
N PRO A 730 -8.69 21.88 -6.43
CA PRO A 730 -7.27 21.71 -6.10
C PRO A 730 -6.34 21.98 -7.31
N ASP A 731 -5.19 22.62 -7.07
CA ASP A 731 -4.16 22.92 -8.06
C ASP A 731 -2.83 22.24 -7.67
N ALA A 732 -2.60 21.06 -8.24
CA ALA A 732 -1.42 20.25 -7.95
C ALA A 732 -0.14 20.71 -8.68
N THR A 733 -0.18 21.85 -9.37
CA THR A 733 0.99 22.42 -10.05
C THR A 733 1.89 23.24 -9.12
N VAL A 734 1.50 23.41 -7.86
CA VAL A 734 2.23 24.18 -6.85
C VAL A 734 2.53 23.30 -5.65
N SER A 735 3.81 23.26 -5.25
CA SER A 735 4.26 22.74 -3.95
C SER A 735 4.54 23.83 -2.92
N ALA A 736 4.66 23.44 -1.65
CA ALA A 736 5.13 24.26 -0.54
C ALA A 736 6.16 23.52 0.33
N ASP A 737 6.94 24.28 1.09
CA ASP A 737 7.99 23.81 2.02
C ASP A 737 7.45 23.38 3.41
N THR A 738 6.16 23.06 3.50
CA THR A 738 5.48 22.61 4.72
C THR A 738 4.67 21.35 4.42
N PRO A 739 4.50 20.42 5.37
CA PRO A 739 3.66 19.25 5.14
C PRO A 739 2.17 19.63 4.99
N PHE A 740 1.67 20.56 5.80
CA PHE A 740 0.25 20.91 5.78
C PHE A 740 -0.05 22.13 4.92
N TYR A 741 -0.36 21.88 3.65
CA TYR A 741 -0.81 22.90 2.72
C TYR A 741 -1.81 22.36 1.71
N GLY A 742 -2.54 23.30 1.10
CA GLY A 742 -3.37 23.08 -0.07
C GLY A 742 -3.34 24.31 -0.97
N VAL A 743 -3.44 24.11 -2.28
CA VAL A 743 -3.59 25.21 -3.24
C VAL A 743 -4.84 24.94 -4.06
N PHE A 744 -5.68 25.95 -4.17
CA PHE A 744 -6.94 25.89 -4.91
C PHE A 744 -6.91 26.91 -6.04
N ARG A 745 -7.64 26.63 -7.12
CA ARG A 745 -7.68 27.46 -8.31
C ARG A 745 -9.10 27.68 -8.80
N ASP A 746 -9.48 28.96 -8.89
CA ASP A 746 -10.64 29.44 -9.63
C ASP A 746 -10.16 30.29 -10.83
N GLY A 747 -10.28 29.73 -12.03
CA GLY A 747 -9.84 30.38 -13.27
C GLY A 747 -8.35 30.75 -13.25
N SER A 748 -8.07 32.05 -13.09
CA SER A 748 -6.71 32.64 -13.02
C SER A 748 -6.31 33.06 -11.61
N THR A 749 -7.08 32.71 -10.60
CA THR A 749 -6.84 33.03 -9.20
C THR A 749 -6.44 31.76 -8.45
N ARG A 750 -5.42 31.86 -7.58
CA ARG A 750 -5.05 30.81 -6.64
C ARG A 750 -5.33 31.26 -5.21
N THR A 751 -5.85 30.35 -4.41
CA THR A 751 -5.93 30.46 -2.95
C THR A 751 -4.98 29.44 -2.34
N TYR A 752 -4.08 29.94 -1.49
CA TYR A 752 -3.07 29.15 -0.80
C TYR A 752 -3.52 28.97 0.64
N VAL A 753 -3.39 27.76 1.15
CA VAL A 753 -3.75 27.36 2.51
C VAL A 753 -2.54 26.69 3.13
N ALA A 754 -2.24 27.03 4.38
CA ALA A 754 -1.27 26.30 5.18
C ALA A 754 -1.75 26.22 6.63
N TYR A 755 -1.45 25.11 7.28
CA TYR A 755 -1.72 24.89 8.71
C TYR A 755 -0.40 24.67 9.44
N ASN A 756 -0.30 25.20 10.65
CA ASN A 756 0.89 25.08 11.48
C ASN A 756 0.55 24.32 12.77
N ALA A 757 0.94 23.05 12.86
CA ALA A 757 0.78 22.23 14.06
C ALA A 757 1.78 22.60 15.18
N GLY A 758 2.79 23.42 14.88
CA GLY A 758 3.84 23.78 15.83
C GLY A 758 3.46 24.91 16.78
N ASP A 759 4.29 25.08 17.80
CA ASP A 759 4.18 26.13 18.83
C ASP A 759 4.82 27.48 18.42
N GLU A 760 5.48 27.53 17.28
CA GLU A 760 6.17 28.73 16.76
C GLU A 760 5.58 29.15 15.41
N ARG A 761 5.52 30.46 15.15
CA ARG A 761 5.09 31.01 13.86
C ARG A 761 6.01 30.49 12.75
N VAL A 762 5.42 30.06 11.64
CA VAL A 762 6.12 29.64 10.43
C VAL A 762 5.81 30.54 9.24
N GLU A 763 6.72 30.57 8.27
CA GLU A 763 6.48 31.17 6.95
C GLU A 763 6.50 30.03 5.93
N ALA A 764 5.35 29.73 5.33
CA ALA A 764 5.26 28.74 4.27
C ALA A 764 5.58 29.38 2.91
N SER A 765 6.53 28.81 2.20
CA SER A 765 6.97 29.25 0.87
C SER A 765 6.41 28.30 -0.19
N PHE A 766 5.76 28.86 -1.21
CA PHE A 766 5.23 28.10 -2.33
C PHE A 766 6.16 28.22 -3.55
N SER A 767 6.23 27.16 -4.35
CA SER A 767 7.03 27.04 -5.59
C SER A 767 6.81 28.16 -6.61
N ASP A 768 5.61 28.77 -6.64
CA ASP A 768 5.31 29.92 -7.50
C ASP A 768 5.65 31.29 -6.88
N GLY A 769 6.35 31.27 -5.74
CA GLY A 769 6.83 32.42 -4.98
C GLY A 769 5.76 33.09 -4.12
N ALA A 770 4.64 32.43 -3.82
CA ALA A 770 3.77 32.89 -2.74
C ALA A 770 4.42 32.62 -1.38
N GLU A 771 4.14 33.49 -0.41
CA GLU A 771 4.58 33.34 0.97
C GLU A 771 3.34 33.51 1.86
N LEU A 772 3.23 32.70 2.90
CA LEU A 772 2.12 32.71 3.85
C LEU A 772 2.64 32.57 5.28
N THR A 773 2.46 33.62 6.08
CA THR A 773 2.72 33.57 7.52
C THR A 773 1.60 32.81 8.23
N VAL A 774 1.96 31.80 9.03
CA VAL A 774 0.99 30.97 9.77
C VAL A 774 1.35 31.00 11.25
N GLU A 775 0.40 31.43 12.09
CA GLU A 775 0.58 31.43 13.55
C GLU A 775 0.52 30.01 14.12
N PRO A 776 1.06 29.77 15.34
CA PRO A 776 0.98 28.47 16.01
C PRO A 776 -0.44 27.94 16.13
N ASN A 777 -0.65 26.66 15.81
CA ASN A 777 -1.95 25.97 15.88
C ASN A 777 -3.07 26.62 15.06
N GLU A 778 -2.74 27.46 14.07
CA GLU A 778 -3.71 28.15 13.22
C GLU A 778 -3.58 27.71 11.76
N MET A 779 -4.68 27.90 11.03
CA MET A 779 -4.70 27.83 9.57
C MET A 779 -4.71 29.25 9.01
N ALA A 780 -3.93 29.49 7.96
CA ALA A 780 -3.92 30.76 7.25
C ALA A 780 -4.29 30.55 5.77
N THR A 781 -4.85 31.61 5.17
CA THR A 781 -5.13 31.63 3.73
C THR A 781 -4.66 32.95 3.09
N THR A 782 -4.31 32.89 1.81
CA THR A 782 -4.08 34.08 0.99
C THR A 782 -4.47 33.81 -0.45
N THR A 783 -4.85 34.85 -1.19
CA THR A 783 -5.32 34.73 -2.58
C THR A 783 -4.49 35.61 -3.49
N ARG A 784 -4.08 35.08 -4.65
CA ARG A 784 -3.34 35.81 -5.69
C ARG A 784 -3.99 35.60 -7.05
N SER A 785 -4.13 36.68 -7.82
CA SER A 785 -4.57 36.62 -9.22
C SER A 785 -3.39 36.71 -10.18
N PHE A 786 -3.45 35.90 -11.23
CA PHE A 786 -2.43 35.81 -12.27
C PHE A 786 -3.00 36.27 -13.62
N GLU A 787 -2.14 36.70 -14.54
CA GLU A 787 -2.58 37.01 -15.92
C GLU A 787 -3.05 35.75 -16.65
N SER A 788 -2.37 34.62 -16.39
CA SER A 788 -2.70 33.29 -16.87
C SER A 788 -2.01 32.26 -15.99
N LEU A 789 -2.61 31.08 -15.87
CA LEU A 789 -2.04 29.90 -15.20
C LEU A 789 -1.84 28.77 -16.23
N PRO A 790 -0.94 27.80 -15.97
CA PRO A 790 -0.80 26.61 -16.80
C PRO A 790 -2.12 25.82 -16.97
N SER A 791 -2.25 24.98 -18.00
CA SER A 791 -3.36 24.02 -18.06
C SER A 791 -3.24 22.98 -16.96
N MET A 792 -4.38 22.47 -16.48
CA MET A 792 -4.42 21.30 -15.58
C MET A 792 -4.64 19.99 -16.34
N ASP A 793 -4.89 20.07 -17.65
CA ASP A 793 -5.17 18.94 -18.54
C ASP A 793 -4.00 17.95 -18.52
N GLY A 794 -4.28 16.69 -18.16
CA GLY A 794 -3.28 15.61 -18.12
C GLY A 794 -2.15 15.82 -17.11
N ALA A 795 -2.29 16.76 -16.17
CA ALA A 795 -1.26 17.09 -15.20
C ALA A 795 -1.22 16.04 -14.08
N PHE A 796 -0.55 14.91 -14.33
CA PHE A 796 -0.06 14.10 -13.22
C PHE A 796 1.05 14.90 -12.52
N PRO A 797 0.99 15.11 -11.20
CA PRO A 797 2.01 15.89 -10.50
C PRO A 797 3.42 15.38 -10.81
N ARG A 798 4.38 16.30 -10.94
CA ARG A 798 5.82 16.01 -11.11
C ARG A 798 6.63 16.83 -10.13
N VAL A 799 7.81 16.32 -9.75
CA VAL A 799 8.73 17.13 -8.93
C VAL A 799 9.40 18.18 -9.79
N GLU A 800 9.34 19.45 -9.36
CA GLU A 800 9.95 20.56 -10.06
C GLU A 800 11.48 20.40 -10.13
N GLY A 801 12.07 20.68 -11.29
CA GLY A 801 13.52 20.63 -11.47
C GLY A 801 14.12 19.22 -11.60
N SER A 802 13.30 18.15 -11.51
CA SER A 802 13.73 16.81 -11.92
C SER A 802 14.06 16.80 -13.43
N ASN A 803 15.26 16.35 -13.79
CA ASN A 803 15.71 16.29 -15.19
C ASN A 803 14.96 15.17 -15.95
N GLY A 804 13.69 15.39 -16.26
CA GLY A 804 12.81 14.43 -16.94
C GLY A 804 11.98 15.08 -18.05
N ASP A 805 12.52 16.10 -18.71
CA ASP A 805 11.83 16.78 -19.81
C ASP A 805 12.22 16.13 -21.15
N ALA A 806 11.44 15.12 -21.57
CA ALA A 806 11.08 14.82 -22.96
C ALA A 806 10.42 13.42 -23.09
N ARG A 807 9.08 13.39 -23.19
CA ARG A 807 8.28 12.47 -24.05
C ARG A 807 6.78 12.66 -23.81
N THR A 808 6.27 13.88 -23.94
CA THR A 808 4.86 14.10 -24.30
C THR A 808 4.81 14.46 -25.79
N GLY A 809 4.05 13.70 -26.58
CA GLY A 809 3.78 14.03 -27.98
C GLY A 809 4.17 12.97 -29.02
N GLY A 810 3.56 11.79 -28.95
CA GLY A 810 3.44 10.89 -30.09
C GLY A 810 2.04 10.99 -30.71
N GLU A 811 1.75 12.06 -31.46
CA GLU A 811 0.54 12.10 -32.30
C GLU A 811 0.56 10.91 -33.27
N SER A 812 -0.28 9.90 -33.04
CA SER A 812 -0.54 8.85 -34.02
C SER A 812 -1.35 9.47 -35.17
N GLY A 813 -0.63 9.99 -36.17
CA GLY A 813 -1.20 10.50 -37.40
C GLY A 813 -1.94 9.41 -38.16
N ARG A 814 -3.26 9.34 -37.99
CA ARG A 814 -4.21 8.62 -38.85
C ARG A 814 -4.06 9.15 -40.29
N LYS A 815 -3.20 8.52 -41.09
CA LYS A 815 -3.22 8.70 -42.55
C LYS A 815 -4.38 7.90 -43.13
N GLY A 816 -5.51 8.58 -43.33
CA GLY A 816 -6.55 8.12 -44.22
C GLY A 816 -6.01 7.98 -45.63
N GLU A 817 -6.05 6.76 -46.15
CA GLU A 817 -5.79 6.48 -47.56
C GLU A 817 -7.12 6.60 -48.31
N LYS A 818 -7.22 7.63 -49.17
CA LYS A 818 -8.28 7.79 -50.16
C LYS A 818 -7.64 7.80 -51.55
N THR A 819 -8.21 6.96 -52.42
CA THR A 819 -8.24 6.99 -53.91
C THR A 819 -6.90 6.73 -54.61
N ASP A 820 -6.76 5.82 -55.58
CA ASP A 820 -7.67 5.38 -56.66
C ASP A 820 -7.71 3.86 -56.88
#